data_AF-A0A8T4VAG6-F1
#
_entry.id   AF-A0A8T4VAG6-F1
#
_cell.length_a   1.000
_cell.length_b   1.000
_cell.length_c   1.000
_cell.angle_alpha   90.00
_cell.angle_beta   90.00
_cell.angle_gamma   90.00
#
_symmetry.space_group_name_H-M   'P 1'
#
loop_
_entity.id
_entity.type
_entity.pdbx_description
1 polymer ?
#
loop_
_entity_poly.entity_id
_entity_poly.type
_entity_poly.pdbx_seq_one_letter_code
_entity_poly.pdbx_strand_id
1 'polypeptide(L)'
;MVLDKLGSSLKNTLAKIAKSMFVDERIINELVKDIQKALLQADVNVKLVFELTNSIKKRALAEKTPAGVSQREYLIKIVYEELVKFLGGEKNEIVIDKTKKPFKIMMVGLYGSGKCVHKDSRIVLSDGNISRIEDFYEKYKTKQEKIDDGWIVDLEKENVFVPSFNPKTMKIETKKITHLWKLDGKELLQVYLDNGNDFNVKVTPEHPFFVLRGNEVVQIRAEQLTEDDYIAVPKNYLIEGKEQYLFEDLKILNLDIKYKLDYVKGDVQNKILPKLTFKRDYCKLTQNLKKGITPISLIDNYSEKELMIKKIKATKFINFPTYLTDDLAEFLGYVMGDGHLDKEGKYVEITTENPEIKNRVIELSKKIFGLEVYVKKDPRTKKTEHLIISSTTLIEIIHKIFGIPLGKKGKLLSISKVIFESKNSIIQKFLKAYFDCDAYAALDHREIEFSSESRIIALQIASLLQRFGIASSLSKKYINKIPYWRIHITARYAEIYQEKIGFIIKHKKERSEKYKLIGSIQGCGKQDMIPLGNCLRELRFALGFTIGEIQKNVSSYGIYEKTGWISRESLMKLVAVYQMNKKGNLKKILEAIRENTTLQLDNYFVNGFLDYLINKELVYVSNGQLILTEKARDYLVLRTESRNLLDFFELIVNSDINWMKVRKIENHGYEEFVYDLTVEENHSFIADNIIVHNTTSIGKIARYYSNRGFKVAAIGLDVHRPAAPLQLQQICDKIKVQCFIDEKEKNALKIYKKFEKDFKDYDLLIIDTAGRDALSEDLVKEITELNNYIKADENLLVISADIGQAAQKQAESFHNSCGVNGVVVSKLDGTAKGGGALSACAVTKAPIKFIGIGEKPEDIEVFNPKGFVGRLLGMGDLEALLEKAREAIDENTAEDLGKKMLKGDFNFLDLYEQMSAMSKMGPLSKIVEMIPGFGGAKIPKEMLEGQEGKLKKWKHMMQSMTKEELEDPEIITKDRIERIAKGSGCTVTEVRELLKQYKETKKMMKMLGGSEDPTKLMKKFKGKMPKGFGA
;
A
#
# COMPACT_ATOMS: atom_id res chain seq x y z
N MET A 1 3.16 1.40 18.54
CA MET A 1 1.93 2.22 18.51
C MET A 1 1.96 3.27 19.61
N VAL A 2 1.24 4.39 19.48
CA VAL A 2 1.23 5.44 20.53
C VAL A 2 0.50 5.00 21.80
N LEU A 3 -0.47 4.08 21.69
CA LEU A 3 -1.03 3.36 22.83
C LEU A 3 0.01 2.49 23.55
N ASP A 4 1.02 1.95 22.85
CA ASP A 4 2.14 1.25 23.49
C ASP A 4 3.08 2.22 24.21
N LYS A 5 3.23 3.46 23.73
CA LYS A 5 4.01 4.52 24.43
C LYS A 5 3.28 4.99 25.68
N LEU A 6 1.96 5.20 25.60
CA LEU A 6 1.11 5.49 26.75
C LEU A 6 1.13 4.33 27.77
N GLY A 7 0.97 3.09 27.29
CA GLY A 7 1.01 1.88 28.11
C GLY A 7 2.37 1.63 28.73
N SER A 8 3.47 1.79 27.98
CA SER A 8 4.82 1.65 28.51
C SER A 8 5.16 2.76 29.52
N SER A 9 4.74 4.00 29.29
CA SER A 9 4.91 5.09 30.27
C SER A 9 4.15 4.79 31.57
N LEU A 10 2.88 4.42 31.48
CA LEU A 10 2.05 4.07 32.64
C LEU A 10 2.57 2.83 33.37
N LYS A 11 3.00 1.80 32.62
CA LYS A 11 3.63 0.59 33.16
C LYS A 11 4.95 0.91 33.86
N ASN A 12 5.78 1.79 33.32
CA ASN A 12 7.03 2.22 33.94
C ASN A 12 6.77 3.01 35.22
N THR A 13 5.79 3.91 35.23
CA THR A 13 5.41 4.68 36.42
C THR A 13 4.87 3.76 37.53
N LEU A 14 4.03 2.77 37.19
CA LEU A 14 3.54 1.77 38.17
C LEU A 14 4.63 0.81 38.62
N ALA A 15 5.58 0.45 37.76
CA ALA A 15 6.73 -0.37 38.14
C ALA A 15 7.66 0.35 39.13
N LYS A 16 7.80 1.68 39.03
CA LYS A 16 8.51 2.49 40.04
C LYS A 16 7.81 2.42 41.41
N ILE A 17 6.48 2.45 41.42
CA ILE A 17 5.66 2.33 42.66
C ILE A 17 5.77 0.93 43.26
N ALA A 18 5.72 -0.11 42.44
CA ALA A 18 5.89 -1.49 42.91
C ALA A 18 7.25 -1.67 43.62
N LYS A 19 8.28 -0.93 43.18
CA LYS A 19 9.64 -0.94 43.75
C LYS A 19 9.86 0.01 44.93
N SER A 20 8.98 0.97 45.21
CA SER A 20 9.17 1.92 46.33
C SER A 20 8.90 1.26 47.68
N MET A 21 9.68 1.64 48.72
CA MET A 21 9.52 1.09 50.08
C MET A 21 8.37 1.73 50.86
N PHE A 22 8.03 2.99 50.56
CA PHE A 22 6.94 3.75 51.18
C PHE A 22 6.13 4.49 50.11
N VAL A 23 4.86 4.78 50.39
CA VAL A 23 3.99 5.63 49.56
C VAL A 23 3.75 6.92 50.35
N ASP A 24 4.42 7.99 49.95
CA ASP A 24 4.27 9.32 50.54
C ASP A 24 3.63 10.31 49.56
N GLU A 25 3.28 11.50 50.04
CA GLU A 25 2.66 12.53 49.21
C GLU A 25 3.57 12.96 48.04
N ARG A 26 4.90 12.84 48.16
CA ARG A 26 5.85 13.16 47.09
C ARG A 26 5.72 12.17 45.92
N ILE A 27 5.68 10.87 46.21
CA ILE A 27 5.49 9.81 45.21
C ILE A 27 4.12 9.93 44.54
N ILE A 28 3.06 10.25 45.30
CA ILE A 28 1.72 10.49 44.73
C ILE A 28 1.73 11.68 43.76
N ASN A 29 2.42 12.77 44.12
CA ASN A 29 2.55 13.94 43.24
C ASN A 29 3.40 13.66 41.98
N GLU A 30 4.46 12.86 42.09
CA GLU A 30 5.28 12.43 40.94
C GLU A 30 4.48 11.54 39.99
N LEU A 31 3.74 10.56 40.54
CA LEU A 31 2.81 9.69 39.79
C LEU A 31 1.79 10.52 39.01
N VAL A 32 1.15 11.48 39.66
CA VAL A 32 0.16 12.36 39.05
C VAL A 32 0.78 13.14 37.88
N LYS A 33 1.99 13.70 38.06
CA LYS A 33 2.69 14.41 36.98
C LYS A 33 3.05 13.52 35.80
N ASP A 34 3.49 12.28 36.06
CA ASP A 34 3.82 11.32 35.02
C ASP A 34 2.57 10.90 34.21
N ILE A 35 1.45 10.66 34.90
CA ILE A 35 0.15 10.37 34.25
C ILE A 35 -0.31 11.57 33.42
N GLN A 36 -0.20 12.80 33.96
CA GLN A 36 -0.54 14.03 33.23
C GLN A 36 0.28 14.15 31.95
N LYS A 37 1.60 13.98 32.04
CA LYS A 37 2.50 14.07 30.89
C LYS A 37 2.16 13.01 29.83
N ALA A 38 1.87 11.78 30.25
CA ALA A 38 1.54 10.69 29.34
C ALA A 38 0.23 10.95 28.58
N LEU A 39 -0.81 11.43 29.27
CA LEU A 39 -2.11 11.74 28.64
C LEU A 39 -2.04 12.99 27.75
N LEU A 40 -1.29 14.02 28.14
CA LEU A 40 -1.08 15.21 27.32
C LEU A 40 -0.29 14.87 26.04
N GLN A 41 0.72 14.00 26.11
CA GLN A 41 1.45 13.51 24.94
C GLN A 41 0.56 12.72 23.97
N ALA A 42 -0.50 12.10 24.48
CA ALA A 42 -1.53 11.41 23.71
C ALA A 42 -2.60 12.37 23.14
N ASP A 43 -2.41 13.69 23.26
CA ASP A 43 -3.32 14.75 22.80
C ASP A 43 -4.72 14.68 23.46
N VAL A 44 -4.79 14.29 24.74
CA VAL A 44 -6.00 14.35 25.58
C VAL A 44 -6.22 15.76 26.10
N ASN A 45 -7.49 16.20 26.24
CA ASN A 45 -7.80 17.56 26.66
C ASN A 45 -7.23 17.87 28.05
N VAL A 46 -6.58 19.03 28.17
CA VAL A 46 -5.89 19.47 29.39
C VAL A 46 -6.82 19.44 30.61
N LYS A 47 -8.06 19.93 30.46
CA LYS A 47 -9.04 19.97 31.56
C LYS A 47 -9.36 18.57 32.07
N LEU A 48 -9.60 17.62 31.16
CA LEU A 48 -9.88 16.22 31.49
C LEU A 48 -8.70 15.54 32.18
N VAL A 49 -7.48 15.82 31.70
CA VAL A 49 -6.25 15.31 32.32
C VAL A 49 -6.13 15.80 33.76
N PHE A 50 -6.40 17.09 34.00
CA PHE A 50 -6.40 17.65 35.36
C PHE A 50 -7.52 17.08 36.23
N GLU A 51 -8.74 16.89 35.71
CA GLU A 51 -9.86 16.28 36.45
C GLU A 51 -9.53 14.86 36.91
N LEU A 52 -9.04 14.00 36.00
CA LEU A 52 -8.65 12.63 36.31
C LEU A 52 -7.53 12.60 37.37
N THR A 53 -6.49 13.40 37.16
CA THR A 53 -5.30 13.35 38.03
C THR A 53 -5.55 13.97 39.41
N ASN A 54 -6.42 14.98 39.50
CA ASN A 54 -6.90 15.50 40.79
C ASN A 54 -7.78 14.48 41.53
N SER A 55 -8.61 13.72 40.80
CA SER A 55 -9.40 12.63 41.38
C SER A 55 -8.50 11.55 41.98
N ILE A 56 -7.50 11.08 41.22
CA ILE A 56 -6.49 10.13 41.70
C ILE A 56 -5.77 10.66 42.94
N LYS A 57 -5.30 11.91 42.92
CA LYS A 57 -4.59 12.53 44.05
C LYS A 57 -5.48 12.59 45.30
N LYS A 58 -6.74 13.02 45.14
CA LYS A 58 -7.69 13.13 46.25
C LYS A 58 -7.99 11.76 46.87
N ARG A 59 -8.27 10.75 46.04
CA ARG A 59 -8.56 9.38 46.50
C ARG A 59 -7.33 8.75 47.19
N ALA A 60 -6.15 8.93 46.61
CA ALA A 60 -4.90 8.41 47.16
C ALA A 60 -4.53 9.00 48.54
N LEU A 61 -4.91 10.26 48.83
CA LEU A 61 -4.63 10.93 50.10
C LEU A 61 -5.74 10.76 51.15
N ALA A 62 -7.00 10.60 50.73
CA ALA A 62 -8.15 10.59 51.64
C ALA A 62 -8.65 9.18 52.00
N GLU A 63 -8.47 8.18 51.14
CA GLU A 63 -9.01 6.83 51.36
C GLU A 63 -8.07 5.99 52.26
N LYS A 64 -8.63 5.38 53.31
CA LYS A 64 -7.88 4.45 54.17
C LYS A 64 -7.68 3.11 53.47
N THR A 65 -6.46 2.59 53.54
CA THR A 65 -6.11 1.29 52.97
C THR A 65 -6.88 0.16 53.67
N PRO A 66 -7.57 -0.72 52.92
CA PRO A 66 -8.26 -1.89 53.48
C PRO A 66 -7.30 -2.86 54.20
N ALA A 67 -7.80 -3.54 55.23
CA ALA A 67 -7.02 -4.54 55.96
C ALA A 67 -6.59 -5.69 55.03
N GLY A 68 -5.28 -6.00 55.01
CA GLY A 68 -4.71 -7.08 54.20
C GLY A 68 -4.24 -6.68 52.79
N VAL A 69 -4.42 -5.43 52.37
CA VAL A 69 -3.91 -4.88 51.10
C VAL A 69 -2.80 -3.87 51.40
N SER A 70 -1.68 -3.92 50.68
CA SER A 70 -0.62 -2.93 50.86
C SER A 70 -1.04 -1.56 50.31
N GLN A 71 -0.51 -0.46 50.88
CA GLN A 71 -0.72 0.89 50.34
C GLN A 71 -0.35 1.00 48.84
N ARG A 72 0.63 0.22 48.39
CA ARG A 72 1.06 0.16 46.98
C ARG A 72 0.00 -0.47 46.08
N GLU A 73 -0.51 -1.64 46.45
CA GLU A 73 -1.56 -2.33 45.70
C GLU A 73 -2.85 -1.50 45.68
N TYR A 74 -3.15 -0.81 46.78
CA TYR A 74 -4.31 0.07 46.86
C TYR A 74 -4.17 1.30 45.95
N LEU A 75 -2.98 1.91 45.87
CA LEU A 75 -2.71 3.01 44.94
C LEU A 75 -2.81 2.56 43.47
N ILE A 76 -2.26 1.39 43.11
CA ILE A 76 -2.40 0.81 41.76
C ILE A 76 -3.88 0.57 41.44
N LYS A 77 -4.65 0.06 42.41
CA LYS A 77 -6.10 -0.14 42.28
C LYS A 77 -6.84 1.18 42.05
N ILE A 78 -6.54 2.25 42.79
CA ILE A 78 -7.13 3.58 42.58
C ILE A 78 -6.85 4.09 41.17
N VAL A 79 -5.60 3.98 40.70
CA VAL A 79 -5.22 4.41 39.34
C VAL A 79 -5.96 3.59 38.28
N TYR A 80 -6.03 2.26 38.45
CA TYR A 80 -6.77 1.37 37.56
C TYR A 80 -8.25 1.74 37.51
N GLU A 81 -8.91 1.91 38.66
CA GLU A 81 -10.33 2.25 38.74
C GLU A 81 -10.64 3.60 38.11
N GLU A 82 -9.81 4.62 38.35
CA GLU A 82 -9.99 5.94 37.75
C GLU A 82 -9.76 5.92 36.24
N LEU A 83 -8.79 5.15 35.74
CA LEU A 83 -8.59 4.96 34.30
C LEU A 83 -9.74 4.20 33.64
N VAL A 84 -10.25 3.14 34.28
CA VAL A 84 -11.42 2.39 33.80
C VAL A 84 -12.66 3.28 33.77
N LYS A 85 -12.89 4.06 34.83
CA LYS A 85 -13.99 5.03 34.91
C LYS A 85 -13.87 6.11 33.84
N PHE A 86 -12.65 6.61 33.61
CA PHE A 86 -12.36 7.59 32.56
C PHE A 86 -12.66 7.06 31.15
N LEU A 87 -12.56 5.74 30.93
CA LEU A 87 -12.82 5.07 29.66
C LEU A 87 -14.28 4.57 29.48
N GLY A 88 -15.19 4.93 30.40
CA GLY A 88 -16.61 4.56 30.31
C GLY A 88 -17.05 3.44 31.25
N GLY A 89 -16.19 2.98 32.17
CA GLY A 89 -16.58 2.06 33.24
C GLY A 89 -16.59 0.59 32.83
N GLU A 90 -17.73 -0.07 32.91
CA GLU A 90 -17.86 -1.50 32.56
C GLU A 90 -18.02 -1.72 31.06
N LYS A 91 -17.83 -2.98 30.61
CA LYS A 91 -18.10 -3.41 29.23
C LYS A 91 -19.55 -3.05 28.89
N ASN A 92 -19.72 -2.16 27.92
CA ASN A 92 -21.03 -1.70 27.45
C ASN A 92 -21.28 -2.25 26.04
N GLU A 93 -21.66 -3.52 25.96
CA GLU A 93 -22.09 -4.12 24.71
C GLU A 93 -23.50 -3.66 24.36
N ILE A 94 -23.78 -3.42 23.08
CA ILE A 94 -25.14 -3.12 22.64
C ILE A 94 -25.90 -4.45 22.58
N VAL A 95 -26.80 -4.63 23.55
CA VAL A 95 -27.69 -5.78 23.63
C VAL A 95 -28.91 -5.53 22.75
N ILE A 96 -29.03 -6.27 21.67
CA ILE A 96 -30.18 -6.18 20.76
C ILE A 96 -31.37 -6.88 21.39
N ASP A 97 -32.37 -6.10 21.81
CA ASP A 97 -33.64 -6.62 22.30
C ASP A 97 -34.48 -7.16 21.12
N LYS A 98 -34.58 -8.49 21.03
CA LYS A 98 -35.35 -9.17 19.98
C LYS A 98 -36.87 -8.95 20.09
N THR A 99 -37.37 -8.42 21.20
CA THR A 99 -38.80 -8.07 21.36
C THR A 99 -39.15 -6.73 20.71
N LYS A 100 -38.14 -5.87 20.48
CA LYS A 100 -38.28 -4.55 19.86
C LYS A 100 -37.71 -4.59 18.44
N LYS A 101 -38.50 -5.05 17.46
CA LYS A 101 -38.06 -5.19 16.06
C LYS A 101 -38.55 -4.05 15.15
N PRO A 102 -37.66 -3.40 14.38
CA PRO A 102 -36.19 -3.51 14.45
C PRO A 102 -35.62 -2.74 15.65
N PHE A 103 -34.53 -3.24 16.24
CA PHE A 103 -33.67 -2.43 17.09
C PHE A 103 -32.91 -1.45 16.18
N LYS A 104 -32.88 -0.15 16.51
CA LYS A 104 -32.36 0.89 15.60
C LYS A 104 -31.06 1.46 16.14
N ILE A 105 -30.00 1.32 15.35
CA ILE A 105 -28.70 1.98 15.60
C ILE A 105 -28.54 3.09 14.57
N MET A 106 -28.48 4.34 15.01
CA MET A 106 -28.17 5.48 14.16
C MET A 106 -26.71 5.87 14.31
N MET A 107 -26.02 5.95 13.17
CA MET A 107 -24.61 6.26 13.11
C MET A 107 -24.41 7.71 12.66
N VAL A 108 -23.70 8.50 13.45
CA VAL A 108 -23.40 9.92 13.18
C VAL A 108 -21.89 10.14 13.24
N GLY A 109 -21.32 11.04 12.44
CA GLY A 109 -19.89 11.38 12.54
C GLY A 109 -19.20 11.66 11.21
N LEU A 110 -17.90 11.95 11.24
CA LEU A 110 -17.11 12.27 10.05
C LEU A 110 -16.82 11.01 9.23
N TYR A 111 -17.71 10.67 8.30
CA TYR A 111 -17.50 9.62 7.32
C TYR A 111 -16.85 10.16 6.06
N GLY A 112 -15.58 9.79 5.83
CA GLY A 112 -15.03 9.49 4.49
C GLY A 112 -15.32 10.47 3.34
N SER A 113 -15.56 11.75 3.61
CA SER A 113 -16.01 12.71 2.62
C SER A 113 -14.84 13.15 1.72
N GLY A 114 -14.94 12.85 0.43
CA GLY A 114 -14.47 13.77 -0.60
C GLY A 114 -13.02 13.71 -1.05
N LYS A 115 -12.39 12.53 -1.10
CA LYS A 115 -11.00 12.40 -1.58
C LYS A 115 -10.96 12.37 -3.11
N CYS A 116 -11.01 13.54 -3.72
CA CYS A 116 -11.13 13.66 -5.17
C CYS A 116 -9.88 14.32 -5.75
N VAL A 117 -9.66 14.08 -7.03
CA VAL A 117 -8.60 14.69 -7.83
C VAL A 117 -9.21 15.63 -8.87
N HIS A 118 -8.39 16.56 -9.36
CA HIS A 118 -8.78 17.50 -10.41
C HIS A 118 -9.05 16.79 -11.76
N LYS A 119 -9.90 17.37 -12.62
CA LYS A 119 -10.24 16.83 -13.96
C LYS A 119 -9.03 16.54 -14.87
N ASP A 120 -7.99 17.36 -14.74
CA ASP A 120 -6.73 17.22 -15.48
C ASP A 120 -5.78 16.17 -14.91
N SER A 121 -6.10 15.60 -13.74
CA SER A 121 -5.23 14.60 -13.11
C SER A 121 -5.10 13.37 -13.97
N ARG A 122 -3.86 12.90 -14.12
CA ARG A 122 -3.51 11.83 -15.04
C ARG A 122 -3.43 10.52 -14.29
N ILE A 123 -4.34 9.62 -14.60
CA ILE A 123 -4.34 8.28 -14.02
C ILE A 123 -3.48 7.34 -14.88
N VAL A 124 -2.75 6.45 -14.21
CA VAL A 124 -1.97 5.39 -14.86
C VAL A 124 -2.80 4.11 -14.82
N LEU A 125 -3.05 3.51 -15.98
CA LEU A 125 -3.70 2.21 -16.09
C LEU A 125 -2.64 1.10 -16.11
N SER A 126 -3.00 -0.12 -15.68
CA SER A 126 -2.07 -1.25 -15.63
C SER A 126 -1.67 -1.78 -17.01
N ASP A 127 -2.34 -1.35 -18.09
CA ASP A 127 -1.91 -1.60 -19.48
C ASP A 127 -0.81 -0.61 -19.94
N GLY A 128 -0.47 0.37 -19.11
CA GLY A 128 0.53 1.41 -19.37
C GLY A 128 -0.01 2.65 -20.04
N ASN A 129 -1.32 2.72 -20.30
CA ASN A 129 -1.94 3.94 -20.75
C ASN A 129 -1.99 4.98 -19.64
N ILE A 130 -1.76 6.23 -20.02
CA ILE A 130 -2.04 7.39 -19.18
C ILE A 130 -3.21 8.13 -19.79
N SER A 131 -4.21 8.41 -18.97
CA SER A 131 -5.38 9.17 -19.40
C SER A 131 -5.66 10.28 -18.39
N ARG A 132 -6.14 11.45 -18.86
CA ARG A 132 -6.75 12.42 -17.95
C ARG A 132 -8.00 11.75 -17.38
N ILE A 133 -8.25 11.90 -16.08
CA ILE A 133 -9.37 11.24 -15.42
C ILE A 133 -10.72 11.63 -16.05
N GLU A 134 -10.84 12.87 -16.54
CA GLU A 134 -12.00 13.33 -17.32
C GLU A 134 -12.14 12.60 -18.67
N ASP A 135 -11.06 12.49 -19.45
CA ASP A 135 -11.10 11.79 -20.74
C ASP A 135 -11.42 10.29 -20.55
N PHE A 136 -10.92 9.71 -19.46
CA PHE A 136 -11.21 8.34 -19.06
C PHE A 136 -12.67 8.16 -18.64
N TYR A 137 -13.23 9.13 -17.91
CA TYR A 137 -14.64 9.17 -17.57
C TYR A 137 -15.52 9.26 -18.81
N GLU A 138 -15.23 10.20 -19.72
CA GLU A 138 -15.98 10.42 -20.96
C GLU A 138 -16.02 9.16 -21.85
N LYS A 139 -14.98 8.31 -21.81
CA LYS A 139 -14.95 7.02 -22.52
C LYS A 139 -16.07 6.06 -22.09
N TYR A 140 -16.43 6.05 -20.81
CA TYR A 140 -17.44 5.13 -20.25
C TYR A 140 -18.75 5.82 -19.86
N LYS A 141 -18.86 7.12 -20.16
CA LYS A 141 -20.02 7.97 -19.88
C LYS A 141 -21.35 7.43 -20.38
N THR A 142 -21.35 6.60 -21.42
CA THR A 142 -22.58 5.96 -21.93
C THR A 142 -23.28 5.08 -20.89
N LYS A 143 -22.56 4.65 -19.84
CA LYS A 143 -23.07 3.88 -18.70
C LYS A 143 -23.19 4.72 -17.43
N GLN A 144 -23.20 6.04 -17.55
CA GLN A 144 -23.27 6.92 -16.38
C GLN A 144 -24.67 6.91 -15.78
N GLU A 145 -24.72 6.88 -14.46
CA GLU A 145 -25.93 7.10 -13.67
C GLU A 145 -25.76 8.44 -12.95
N LYS A 146 -26.80 9.27 -13.00
CA LYS A 146 -26.78 10.58 -12.35
C LYS A 146 -27.05 10.37 -10.86
N ILE A 147 -26.17 10.91 -10.03
CA ILE A 147 -26.30 10.93 -8.57
C ILE A 147 -26.52 12.38 -8.10
N ASP A 148 -26.83 12.56 -6.82
CA ASP A 148 -27.29 13.86 -6.31
C ASP A 148 -26.28 14.99 -6.42
N ASP A 149 -24.99 14.65 -6.30
CA ASP A 149 -23.84 15.57 -6.36
C ASP A 149 -22.86 15.11 -7.47
N GLY A 150 -23.39 14.70 -8.62
CA GLY A 150 -22.60 14.39 -9.81
C GLY A 150 -23.08 13.17 -10.60
N TRP A 151 -22.15 12.32 -11.01
CA TRP A 151 -22.39 11.12 -11.82
C TRP A 151 -21.43 9.99 -11.46
N ILE A 152 -21.94 8.76 -11.53
CA ILE A 152 -21.17 7.52 -11.34
C ILE A 152 -21.16 6.71 -12.64
N VAL A 153 -20.10 5.95 -12.89
CA VAL A 153 -20.08 4.90 -13.93
C VAL A 153 -19.66 3.58 -13.29
N ASP A 154 -20.47 2.55 -13.44
CA ASP A 154 -20.15 1.17 -13.05
C ASP A 154 -19.23 0.51 -14.10
N LEU A 155 -18.08 0.03 -13.62
CA LEU A 155 -17.06 -0.70 -14.38
C LEU A 155 -16.85 -2.13 -13.88
N GLU A 156 -17.69 -2.69 -13.00
CA GLU A 156 -17.51 -4.04 -12.46
C GLU A 156 -17.46 -5.12 -13.55
N LYS A 157 -18.20 -4.95 -14.64
CA LYS A 157 -18.19 -5.88 -15.78
C LYS A 157 -17.02 -5.64 -16.73
N GLU A 158 -16.31 -4.53 -16.60
CA GLU A 158 -15.19 -4.15 -17.45
C GLU A 158 -13.86 -4.61 -16.84
N ASN A 159 -12.94 -5.09 -17.68
CA ASN A 159 -11.63 -5.54 -17.24
C ASN A 159 -10.62 -4.40 -17.26
N VAL A 160 -10.85 -3.38 -16.43
CA VAL A 160 -9.96 -2.22 -16.31
C VAL A 160 -9.22 -2.25 -14.99
N PHE A 161 -7.90 -2.10 -15.07
CA PHE A 161 -7.01 -2.26 -13.93
C PHE A 161 -6.09 -1.05 -13.76
N VAL A 162 -5.73 -0.75 -12.52
CA VAL A 162 -4.82 0.32 -12.12
C VAL A 162 -3.75 -0.21 -11.18
N PRO A 163 -2.53 0.38 -11.21
CA PRO A 163 -1.55 0.16 -10.16
C PRO A 163 -2.05 0.78 -8.84
N SER A 164 -1.99 0.01 -7.78
CA SER A 164 -2.53 0.33 -6.46
C SER A 164 -1.51 0.01 -5.38
N PHE A 165 -1.32 0.91 -4.42
CA PHE A 165 -0.30 0.77 -3.39
C PHE A 165 -0.83 0.00 -2.18
N ASN A 166 -0.08 -1.01 -1.74
CA ASN A 166 -0.33 -1.74 -0.51
C ASN A 166 0.58 -1.21 0.61
N PRO A 167 0.03 -0.49 1.62
CA PRO A 167 0.84 0.13 2.67
C PRO A 167 1.51 -0.88 3.61
N LYS A 168 1.03 -2.14 3.67
CA LYS A 168 1.62 -3.18 4.53
C LYS A 168 2.88 -3.78 3.91
N THR A 169 2.86 -4.04 2.60
CA THR A 169 4.00 -4.61 1.87
C THR A 169 4.91 -3.54 1.28
N MET A 170 4.44 -2.29 1.23
CA MET A 170 5.05 -1.18 0.49
C MET A 170 5.27 -1.49 -1.01
N LYS A 171 4.40 -2.33 -1.59
CA LYS A 171 4.44 -2.77 -2.98
C LYS A 171 3.31 -2.15 -3.79
N ILE A 172 3.54 -2.03 -5.09
CA ILE A 172 2.50 -1.61 -6.04
C ILE A 172 1.95 -2.87 -6.73
N GLU A 173 0.66 -3.09 -6.58
CA GLU A 173 -0.06 -4.25 -7.10
C GLU A 173 -1.09 -3.81 -8.14
N THR A 174 -1.39 -4.69 -9.10
CA THR A 174 -2.45 -4.42 -10.08
C THR A 174 -3.81 -4.75 -9.46
N LYS A 175 -4.73 -3.77 -9.41
CA LYS A 175 -6.08 -3.93 -8.87
C LYS A 175 -7.13 -3.42 -9.85
N LYS A 176 -8.34 -3.96 -9.75
CA LYS A 176 -9.45 -3.64 -10.66
C LYS A 176 -10.15 -2.34 -10.24
N ILE A 177 -10.58 -1.55 -11.22
CA ILE A 177 -11.50 -0.43 -11.01
C ILE A 177 -12.93 -0.98 -11.02
N THR A 178 -13.71 -0.62 -10.00
CA THR A 178 -15.13 -0.98 -9.91
C THR A 178 -16.01 0.19 -10.33
N HIS A 179 -15.67 1.43 -9.95
CA HIS A 179 -16.51 2.60 -10.20
C HIS A 179 -15.68 3.83 -10.55
N LEU A 180 -16.26 4.70 -11.40
CA LEU A 180 -15.78 6.04 -11.69
C LEU A 180 -16.73 7.08 -11.12
N TRP A 181 -16.17 8.14 -10.56
CA TRP A 181 -16.92 9.23 -9.96
C TRP A 181 -16.59 10.54 -10.66
N LYS A 182 -17.62 11.29 -11.04
CA LYS A 182 -17.56 12.70 -11.41
C LYS A 182 -18.46 13.44 -10.45
N LEU A 183 -17.90 14.16 -9.50
CA LEU A 183 -18.62 14.81 -8.42
C LEU A 183 -18.67 16.32 -8.61
N ASP A 184 -19.70 16.96 -8.06
CA ASP A 184 -19.89 18.40 -8.09
C ASP A 184 -18.81 19.14 -7.28
N GLY A 185 -18.69 20.43 -7.57
CA GLY A 185 -17.48 21.19 -7.35
C GLY A 185 -17.01 21.33 -5.91
N LYS A 186 -15.68 21.30 -5.75
CA LYS A 186 -14.98 21.42 -4.45
C LYS A 186 -13.78 22.33 -4.56
N GLU A 187 -13.38 22.90 -3.41
CA GLU A 187 -12.08 23.53 -3.27
C GLU A 187 -10.95 22.50 -3.39
N LEU A 188 -9.86 22.90 -4.05
CA LEU A 188 -8.69 22.06 -4.25
C LEU A 188 -7.43 22.76 -3.72
N LEU A 189 -6.54 21.96 -3.15
CA LEU A 189 -5.15 22.31 -2.88
C LEU A 189 -4.26 21.77 -3.98
N GLN A 190 -3.24 22.54 -4.35
CA GLN A 190 -2.18 22.14 -5.24
C GLN A 190 -0.91 21.87 -4.44
N VAL A 191 -0.47 20.61 -4.44
CA VAL A 191 0.73 20.15 -3.72
C VAL A 191 1.87 20.01 -4.73
N TYR A 192 2.92 20.82 -4.58
CA TYR A 192 4.12 20.77 -5.40
C TYR A 192 5.19 19.92 -4.73
N LEU A 193 5.84 19.04 -5.49
CA LEU A 193 6.90 18.17 -4.99
C LEU A 193 8.28 18.53 -5.56
N ASP A 194 9.33 18.21 -4.82
CA ASP A 194 10.72 18.57 -5.13
C ASP A 194 11.39 17.62 -6.16
N ASN A 195 10.80 17.51 -7.35
CA ASN A 195 11.32 16.71 -8.48
C ASN A 195 11.36 17.50 -9.82
N GLY A 196 11.52 18.82 -9.71
CA GLY A 196 11.46 19.77 -10.83
C GLY A 196 10.27 20.72 -10.74
N ASN A 197 10.38 21.90 -11.36
CA ASN A 197 9.48 23.04 -11.14
C ASN A 197 7.99 22.80 -11.45
N ASP A 198 7.61 21.71 -12.12
CA ASP A 198 6.23 21.49 -12.60
C ASP A 198 5.55 20.23 -12.04
N PHE A 199 6.17 19.45 -11.14
CA PHE A 199 5.52 18.26 -10.57
C PHE A 199 4.57 18.65 -9.43
N ASN A 200 3.28 18.43 -9.65
CA ASN A 200 2.24 18.76 -8.69
C ASN A 200 1.02 17.87 -8.87
N VAL A 201 0.22 17.77 -7.81
CA VAL A 201 -1.12 17.20 -7.85
C VAL A 201 -2.11 18.20 -7.29
N LYS A 202 -3.32 18.18 -7.84
CA LYS A 202 -4.44 18.99 -7.35
C LYS A 202 -5.47 18.06 -6.73
N VAL A 203 -5.68 18.21 -5.43
CA VAL A 203 -6.52 17.33 -4.63
C VAL A 203 -7.39 18.15 -3.68
N THR A 204 -8.48 17.56 -3.24
CA THR A 204 -9.30 18.12 -2.16
C THR A 204 -8.52 18.21 -0.84
N PRO A 205 -8.77 19.19 0.05
CA PRO A 205 -8.11 19.33 1.36
C PRO A 205 -8.07 18.03 2.19
N GLU A 206 -9.12 17.22 2.10
CA GLU A 206 -9.34 15.97 2.82
C GLU A 206 -8.43 14.82 2.37
N HIS A 207 -7.74 14.97 1.23
CA HIS A 207 -7.09 13.87 0.52
C HIS A 207 -5.85 13.37 1.30
N PRO A 208 -5.76 12.07 1.63
CA PRO A 208 -4.65 11.54 2.40
C PRO A 208 -3.44 11.20 1.52
N PHE A 209 -2.27 11.64 1.93
CA PHE A 209 -0.98 11.25 1.39
C PHE A 209 -0.24 10.33 2.36
N PHE A 210 0.48 9.35 1.83
CA PHE A 210 1.39 8.53 2.63
C PHE A 210 2.69 9.28 2.87
N VAL A 211 3.02 9.53 4.14
CA VAL A 211 4.19 10.30 4.57
C VAL A 211 5.09 9.46 5.48
N LEU A 212 6.40 9.53 5.27
CA LEU A 212 7.37 8.90 6.16
C LEU A 212 7.70 9.85 7.34
N ARG A 213 7.34 9.45 8.56
CA ARG A 213 7.69 10.17 9.79
C ARG A 213 8.41 9.24 10.77
N GLY A 214 9.73 9.39 10.89
CA GLY A 214 10.54 8.51 11.72
C GLY A 214 10.65 7.10 11.13
N ASN A 215 10.22 6.09 11.88
CA ASN A 215 10.24 4.68 11.48
C ASN A 215 8.87 4.13 11.04
N GLU A 216 7.91 5.00 10.72
CA GLU A 216 6.56 4.58 10.32
C GLU A 216 6.05 5.39 9.13
N VAL A 217 5.25 4.75 8.29
CA VAL A 217 4.53 5.41 7.19
C VAL A 217 3.12 5.74 7.67
N VAL A 218 2.78 7.02 7.67
CA VAL A 218 1.51 7.54 8.18
C VAL A 218 0.69 8.17 7.06
N GLN A 219 -0.63 8.25 7.22
CA GLN A 219 -1.50 8.99 6.31
C GLN A 219 -1.72 10.40 6.84
N ILE A 220 -1.55 11.42 5.99
CA ILE A 220 -1.70 12.84 6.34
C ILE A 220 -2.56 13.51 5.29
N ARG A 221 -3.54 14.32 5.70
CA ARG A 221 -4.42 15.05 4.77
C ARG A 221 -3.65 16.15 4.04
N ALA A 222 -4.10 16.50 2.83
CA ALA A 222 -3.49 17.54 2.01
C ALA A 222 -3.37 18.89 2.76
N GLU A 223 -4.40 19.26 3.53
CA GLU A 223 -4.44 20.47 4.34
C GLU A 223 -3.47 20.48 5.53
N GLN A 224 -3.00 19.30 5.96
CA GLN A 224 -2.11 19.10 7.10
C GLN A 224 -0.65 18.89 6.69
N LEU A 225 -0.38 18.78 5.38
CA LEU A 225 0.97 18.64 4.87
C LEU A 225 1.78 19.91 5.16
N THR A 226 3.06 19.71 5.44
CA THR A 226 4.03 20.80 5.53
C THR A 226 5.14 20.61 4.50
N GLU A 227 5.92 21.66 4.26
CA GLU A 227 7.11 21.59 3.39
C GLU A 227 8.19 20.65 3.93
N ASP A 228 8.09 20.18 5.18
CA ASP A 228 9.03 19.21 5.75
C ASP A 228 8.60 17.75 5.54
N ASP A 229 7.39 17.51 5.03
CA ASP A 229 6.87 16.17 4.81
C ASP A 229 7.41 15.54 3.51
N TYR A 230 7.57 14.21 3.52
CA TYR A 230 7.99 13.41 2.37
C TYR A 230 6.88 12.45 1.97
N ILE A 231 6.32 12.66 0.79
CA ILE A 231 5.20 11.91 0.26
C ILE A 231 5.71 10.70 -0.52
N ALA A 232 5.03 9.56 -0.36
CA ALA A 232 5.29 8.36 -1.14
C ALA A 232 4.87 8.57 -2.61
N VAL A 233 5.79 8.33 -3.52
CA VAL A 233 5.54 8.30 -4.96
C VAL A 233 5.96 6.94 -5.53
N PRO A 234 5.32 6.44 -6.59
CA PRO A 234 5.77 5.22 -7.27
C PRO A 234 7.20 5.33 -7.77
N LYS A 235 8.00 4.29 -7.51
CA LYS A 235 9.36 4.15 -8.02
C LYS A 235 9.39 3.62 -9.46
N ASN A 236 8.49 2.69 -9.76
CA ASN A 236 8.38 2.01 -11.03
C ASN A 236 6.92 1.63 -11.33
N TYR A 237 6.59 1.60 -12.62
CA TYR A 237 5.33 0.99 -13.07
C TYR A 237 5.63 -0.42 -13.56
N LEU A 238 5.23 -1.42 -12.78
CA LEU A 238 5.29 -2.83 -13.17
C LEU A 238 4.16 -3.13 -14.17
N ILE A 239 4.31 -2.64 -15.39
CA ILE A 239 3.39 -2.88 -16.50
C ILE A 239 3.94 -4.02 -17.35
N GLU A 240 3.21 -5.13 -17.43
CA GLU A 240 3.47 -6.22 -18.37
C GLU A 240 2.96 -5.84 -19.76
N GLY A 241 3.90 -5.51 -20.65
CA GLY A 241 3.58 -5.17 -22.04
C GLY A 241 3.13 -6.38 -22.86
N LYS A 242 2.28 -6.15 -23.87
CA LYS A 242 1.71 -7.18 -24.74
C LYS A 242 2.32 -7.15 -26.14
N GLU A 243 2.16 -8.24 -26.88
CA GLU A 243 2.44 -8.22 -28.32
C GLU A 243 1.33 -7.45 -29.04
N GLN A 244 1.73 -6.62 -30.00
CA GLN A 244 0.81 -5.76 -30.73
C GLN A 244 0.63 -6.28 -32.15
N TYR A 245 -0.56 -6.81 -32.42
CA TYR A 245 -0.96 -7.30 -33.74
C TYR A 245 -1.63 -6.16 -34.52
N LEU A 246 -0.97 -5.71 -35.59
CA LEU A 246 -1.31 -4.50 -36.35
C LEU A 246 -2.35 -4.75 -37.46
N PHE A 247 -2.70 -6.00 -37.75
CA PHE A 247 -3.57 -6.31 -38.91
C PHE A 247 -4.96 -5.68 -38.78
N GLU A 248 -5.54 -5.69 -37.57
CA GLU A 248 -6.82 -5.03 -37.31
C GLU A 248 -6.72 -3.50 -37.44
N ASP A 249 -5.63 -2.89 -36.98
CA ASP A 249 -5.38 -1.46 -37.15
C ASP A 249 -5.24 -1.09 -38.65
N LEU A 250 -4.60 -1.96 -39.43
CA LEU A 250 -4.44 -1.79 -40.87
C LEU A 250 -5.76 -1.93 -41.64
N LYS A 251 -6.73 -2.72 -41.14
CA LYS A 251 -8.07 -2.85 -41.76
C LYS A 251 -8.88 -1.56 -41.75
N ILE A 252 -8.62 -0.69 -40.77
CA ILE A 252 -9.26 0.63 -40.66
C ILE A 252 -8.85 1.52 -41.85
N LEU A 253 -7.73 1.21 -42.49
CA LEU A 253 -7.20 1.94 -43.63
C LEU A 253 -7.72 1.40 -44.95
N ASN A 254 -7.86 2.31 -45.92
CA ASN A 254 -8.25 1.96 -47.30
C ASN A 254 -7.05 1.41 -48.10
N LEU A 255 -6.64 0.18 -47.77
CA LEU A 255 -5.48 -0.50 -48.34
C LEU A 255 -5.86 -1.76 -49.14
N ASP A 256 -5.11 -2.02 -50.20
CA ASP A 256 -5.11 -3.28 -50.94
C ASP A 256 -3.94 -4.15 -50.47
N ILE A 257 -4.19 -5.44 -50.26
CA ILE A 257 -3.17 -6.46 -50.01
C ILE A 257 -2.94 -7.31 -51.26
N LYS A 258 -1.70 -7.76 -51.47
CA LYS A 258 -1.36 -8.81 -52.44
C LYS A 258 -1.32 -10.15 -51.73
N TYR A 259 -2.23 -11.05 -52.07
CA TYR A 259 -2.42 -12.36 -51.45
C TYR A 259 -1.98 -13.46 -52.44
N LYS A 260 -1.18 -14.44 -51.99
CA LYS A 260 -0.83 -15.61 -52.83
C LYS A 260 -2.05 -16.53 -52.96
N LEU A 261 -2.38 -16.92 -54.18
CA LEU A 261 -3.63 -17.59 -54.58
C LEU A 261 -3.68 -19.10 -54.26
N ASP A 262 -2.67 -19.67 -53.61
CA ASP A 262 -2.52 -21.13 -53.45
C ASP A 262 -3.58 -21.78 -52.52
N TYR A 263 -4.48 -20.98 -51.91
CA TYR A 263 -5.60 -21.45 -51.07
C TYR A 263 -7.00 -21.10 -51.60
N VAL A 264 -7.15 -20.59 -52.83
CA VAL A 264 -8.47 -20.22 -53.36
C VAL A 264 -9.20 -21.44 -53.93
N LYS A 265 -9.74 -22.28 -53.05
CA LYS A 265 -10.91 -23.12 -53.32
C LYS A 265 -11.98 -22.80 -52.27
N GLY A 266 -12.79 -21.77 -52.53
CA GLY A 266 -13.94 -21.45 -51.69
C GLY A 266 -14.49 -20.03 -51.88
N ASP A 267 -15.58 -19.93 -52.65
CA ASP A 267 -16.63 -18.92 -52.56
C ASP A 267 -16.26 -17.45 -52.30
N VAL A 268 -15.40 -16.90 -53.15
CA VAL A 268 -15.26 -15.44 -53.35
C VAL A 268 -16.61 -14.81 -53.79
N GLN A 269 -17.45 -15.56 -54.51
CA GLN A 269 -18.74 -15.08 -55.02
C GLN A 269 -19.83 -14.93 -53.94
N ASN A 270 -19.89 -15.83 -52.94
CA ASN A 270 -21.00 -15.82 -51.97
C ASN A 270 -20.72 -14.95 -50.72
N LYS A 271 -19.46 -14.77 -50.31
CA LYS A 271 -19.12 -13.97 -49.11
C LYS A 271 -18.90 -12.47 -49.35
N ILE A 272 -18.38 -12.11 -50.53
CA ILE A 272 -17.95 -10.72 -50.82
C ILE A 272 -19.04 -9.93 -51.55
N LEU A 273 -19.84 -10.59 -52.40
CA LEU A 273 -20.87 -9.96 -53.23
C LEU A 273 -21.99 -9.23 -52.43
N PRO A 274 -22.45 -9.72 -51.25
CA PRO A 274 -23.48 -9.03 -50.46
C PRO A 274 -22.99 -7.74 -49.80
N LYS A 275 -21.66 -7.55 -49.64
CA LYS A 275 -21.06 -6.41 -48.93
C LYS A 275 -20.68 -5.24 -49.86
N LEU A 276 -20.90 -5.37 -51.17
CA LEU A 276 -20.51 -4.37 -52.18
C LEU A 276 -21.71 -3.51 -52.60
N THR A 277 -21.68 -2.22 -52.26
CA THR A 277 -22.83 -1.32 -52.42
C THR A 277 -23.00 -0.65 -53.79
N PHE A 278 -22.08 -0.80 -54.78
CA PHE A 278 -22.25 -0.14 -56.09
C PHE A 278 -21.72 -0.92 -57.31
N LYS A 279 -22.52 -0.95 -58.37
CA LYS A 279 -22.38 -1.73 -59.62
C LYS A 279 -21.23 -1.30 -60.55
N ARG A 280 -20.57 -0.15 -60.30
CA ARG A 280 -19.62 0.49 -61.25
C ARG A 280 -18.13 0.19 -60.99
N ASP A 281 -17.77 -0.40 -59.85
CA ASP A 281 -16.40 -0.85 -59.53
C ASP A 281 -16.23 -2.38 -59.47
N TYR A 282 -17.30 -3.14 -59.73
CA TYR A 282 -17.27 -4.61 -59.69
C TYR A 282 -16.31 -5.23 -60.71
N CYS A 283 -16.25 -4.70 -61.94
CA CYS A 283 -15.32 -5.17 -62.97
C CYS A 283 -13.85 -4.94 -62.59
N LYS A 284 -13.55 -3.81 -61.93
CA LYS A 284 -12.20 -3.46 -61.48
C LYS A 284 -11.79 -4.29 -60.28
N LEU A 285 -12.71 -4.50 -59.33
CA LEU A 285 -12.52 -5.38 -58.18
C LEU A 285 -12.30 -6.83 -58.61
N THR A 286 -13.13 -7.37 -59.51
CA THR A 286 -12.97 -8.74 -60.03
C THR A 286 -11.67 -8.93 -60.81
N GLN A 287 -11.23 -7.93 -61.58
CA GLN A 287 -9.91 -7.95 -62.23
C GLN A 287 -8.75 -7.91 -61.21
N ASN A 288 -8.88 -7.12 -60.15
CA ASN A 288 -7.88 -7.05 -59.08
C ASN A 288 -7.79 -8.36 -58.30
N LEU A 289 -8.95 -8.97 -57.96
CA LEU A 289 -9.02 -10.28 -57.30
C LEU A 289 -8.37 -11.38 -58.15
N LYS A 290 -8.60 -11.38 -59.48
CA LYS A 290 -7.91 -12.30 -60.42
C LYS A 290 -6.40 -12.12 -60.45
N LYS A 291 -5.90 -10.92 -60.13
CA LYS A 291 -4.47 -10.60 -60.02
C LYS A 291 -3.92 -10.84 -58.61
N GLY A 292 -4.71 -11.42 -57.70
CA GLY A 292 -4.34 -11.67 -56.30
C GLY A 292 -4.30 -10.41 -55.44
N ILE A 293 -5.04 -9.36 -55.82
CA ILE A 293 -5.12 -8.09 -55.09
C ILE A 293 -6.50 -7.98 -54.46
N THR A 294 -6.55 -7.89 -53.14
CA THR A 294 -7.79 -7.87 -52.35
C THR A 294 -7.77 -6.69 -51.38
N PRO A 295 -8.87 -5.92 -51.24
CA PRO A 295 -8.99 -4.96 -50.14
C PRO A 295 -8.80 -5.63 -48.78
N ILE A 296 -7.96 -5.05 -47.91
CA ILE A 296 -7.63 -5.64 -46.60
C ILE A 296 -8.88 -5.82 -45.71
N SER A 297 -9.89 -4.97 -45.86
CA SER A 297 -11.16 -5.02 -45.12
C SER A 297 -12.02 -6.25 -45.42
N LEU A 298 -11.72 -6.99 -46.49
CA LEU A 298 -12.43 -8.22 -46.86
C LEU A 298 -11.79 -9.49 -46.30
N ILE A 299 -10.65 -9.36 -45.61
CA ILE A 299 -9.92 -10.49 -45.04
C ILE A 299 -10.24 -10.59 -43.56
N ASP A 300 -10.89 -11.68 -43.15
CA ASP A 300 -11.29 -11.84 -41.74
C ASP A 300 -10.06 -12.07 -40.85
N ASN A 301 -9.14 -12.97 -41.22
CA ASN A 301 -7.92 -13.26 -40.47
C ASN A 301 -6.70 -13.44 -41.39
N TYR A 302 -5.52 -13.03 -40.95
CA TYR A 302 -4.28 -13.18 -41.70
C TYR A 302 -3.14 -13.72 -40.82
N SER A 303 -2.61 -14.89 -41.18
CA SER A 303 -1.68 -15.66 -40.34
C SER A 303 -0.20 -15.44 -40.64
N GLU A 304 0.16 -14.85 -41.79
CA GLU A 304 1.57 -14.63 -42.11
C GLU A 304 2.16 -13.44 -41.34
N LYS A 305 3.49 -13.42 -41.21
CA LYS A 305 4.23 -12.40 -40.44
C LYS A 305 4.36 -11.06 -41.17
N GLU A 306 4.21 -11.06 -42.49
CA GLU A 306 4.39 -9.90 -43.35
C GLU A 306 3.26 -9.83 -44.38
N LEU A 307 2.91 -8.59 -44.75
CA LEU A 307 1.88 -8.25 -45.70
C LEU A 307 2.51 -7.46 -46.84
N MET A 308 2.13 -7.76 -48.08
CA MET A 308 2.39 -6.85 -49.21
C MET A 308 1.18 -5.92 -49.38
N ILE A 309 1.32 -4.66 -49.00
CA ILE A 309 0.21 -3.70 -48.97
C ILE A 309 0.46 -2.47 -49.83
N LYS A 310 -0.61 -1.86 -50.32
CA LYS A 310 -0.59 -0.55 -50.99
C LYS A 310 -1.86 0.23 -50.71
N LYS A 311 -1.78 1.56 -50.77
CA LYS A 311 -2.97 2.41 -50.87
C LYS A 311 -3.69 2.14 -52.21
N ILE A 312 -5.03 2.19 -52.24
CA ILE A 312 -5.85 1.88 -53.44
C ILE A 312 -5.39 2.63 -54.71
N LYS A 313 -4.95 3.89 -54.57
CA LYS A 313 -4.47 4.73 -55.69
C LYS A 313 -2.95 4.69 -55.89
N ALA A 314 -2.21 3.95 -55.06
CA ALA A 314 -0.76 3.84 -55.17
C ALA A 314 -0.36 2.79 -56.22
N THR A 315 0.81 3.00 -56.83
CA THR A 315 1.36 2.14 -57.87
C THR A 315 2.24 1.02 -57.32
N LYS A 316 2.89 1.23 -56.17
CA LYS A 316 3.86 0.30 -55.57
C LYS A 316 3.30 -0.39 -54.32
N PHE A 317 3.56 -1.69 -54.20
CA PHE A 317 3.38 -2.44 -52.96
C PHE A 317 4.62 -2.29 -52.07
N ILE A 318 4.39 -2.28 -50.76
CA ILE A 318 5.43 -2.31 -49.74
C ILE A 318 5.23 -3.54 -48.87
N ASN A 319 6.32 -4.07 -48.32
CA ASN A 319 6.23 -5.04 -47.25
C ASN A 319 5.87 -4.32 -45.95
N PHE A 320 5.09 -4.95 -45.09
CA PHE A 320 4.77 -4.41 -43.77
C PHE A 320 4.50 -5.55 -42.79
N PRO A 321 5.08 -5.53 -41.59
CA PRO A 321 4.92 -6.61 -40.62
C PRO A 321 3.50 -6.61 -40.02
N THR A 322 2.97 -7.79 -39.73
CA THR A 322 1.66 -7.94 -39.05
C THR A 322 1.72 -7.68 -37.55
N TYR A 323 2.92 -7.66 -36.97
CA TYR A 323 3.17 -7.34 -35.56
C TYR A 323 4.14 -6.17 -35.44
N LEU A 324 4.06 -5.41 -34.35
CA LEU A 324 5.07 -4.41 -34.03
C LEU A 324 6.39 -5.11 -33.64
N THR A 325 7.38 -5.05 -34.53
CA THR A 325 8.70 -5.64 -34.32
C THR A 325 9.68 -4.63 -33.73
N ASP A 326 10.79 -5.14 -33.16
CA ASP A 326 11.91 -4.32 -32.66
C ASP A 326 12.45 -3.36 -33.74
N ASP A 327 12.61 -3.85 -34.97
CA ASP A 327 13.11 -3.06 -36.11
C ASP A 327 12.12 -1.94 -36.51
N LEU A 328 10.81 -2.23 -36.49
CA LEU A 328 9.79 -1.23 -36.79
C LEU A 328 9.71 -0.18 -35.69
N ALA A 329 9.81 -0.57 -34.42
CA ALA A 329 9.88 0.36 -33.30
C ALA A 329 11.13 1.27 -33.36
N GLU A 330 12.29 0.72 -33.72
CA GLU A 330 13.51 1.49 -33.96
C GLU A 330 13.32 2.53 -35.07
N PHE A 331 12.75 2.11 -36.21
CA PHE A 331 12.45 3.00 -37.33
C PHE A 331 11.48 4.13 -36.93
N LEU A 332 10.41 3.82 -36.19
CA LEU A 332 9.46 4.80 -35.68
C LEU A 332 10.11 5.80 -34.70
N GLY A 333 11.10 5.36 -33.92
CA GLY A 333 11.90 6.24 -33.06
C GLY A 333 12.64 7.31 -33.87
N TYR A 334 13.31 6.92 -34.96
CA TYR A 334 13.98 7.87 -35.86
C TYR A 334 13.00 8.82 -36.56
N VAL A 335 11.85 8.31 -37.02
CA VAL A 335 10.80 9.16 -37.63
C VAL A 335 10.25 10.16 -36.61
N MET A 336 10.07 9.74 -35.36
CA MET A 336 9.52 10.60 -34.32
C MET A 336 10.50 11.69 -33.87
N GLY A 337 11.80 11.40 -33.80
CA GLY A 337 12.86 12.39 -33.52
C GLY A 337 13.10 13.31 -34.71
N ASP A 338 14.00 12.89 -35.62
CA ASP A 338 14.46 13.71 -36.75
C ASP A 338 13.61 13.61 -38.03
N GLY A 339 12.51 12.84 -38.02
CA GLY A 339 11.68 12.64 -39.22
C GLY A 339 10.63 13.72 -39.51
N HIS A 340 10.29 13.92 -40.77
CA HIS A 340 9.24 14.81 -41.24
C HIS A 340 8.33 14.05 -42.20
N LEU A 341 7.02 14.10 -41.97
CA LEU A 341 6.04 13.63 -42.93
C LEU A 341 5.61 14.80 -43.80
N ASP A 342 5.78 14.64 -45.11
CA ASP A 342 5.37 15.65 -46.08
C ASP A 342 3.88 16.02 -45.94
N LYS A 343 3.55 17.31 -46.08
CA LYS A 343 2.17 17.83 -45.95
C LYS A 343 1.24 17.26 -47.00
N GLU A 344 1.75 17.00 -48.20
CA GLU A 344 0.98 16.39 -49.30
C GLU A 344 0.96 14.86 -49.21
N GLY A 345 1.63 14.28 -48.21
CA GLY A 345 1.65 12.85 -47.94
C GLY A 345 2.44 12.04 -48.98
N LYS A 346 3.50 12.62 -49.57
CA LYS A 346 4.27 11.98 -50.65
C LYS A 346 5.49 11.20 -50.16
N TYR A 347 6.23 11.73 -49.20
CA TYR A 347 7.44 11.10 -48.68
C TYR A 347 7.60 11.27 -47.16
N VAL A 348 8.40 10.39 -46.57
CA VAL A 348 8.99 10.54 -45.23
C VAL A 348 10.42 11.03 -45.41
N GLU A 349 10.80 12.10 -44.71
CA GLU A 349 12.15 12.67 -44.76
C GLU A 349 12.79 12.60 -43.36
N ILE A 350 13.96 11.98 -43.22
CA ILE A 350 14.72 11.99 -41.96
C ILE A 350 15.99 12.80 -42.20
N THR A 351 16.20 13.84 -41.41
CA THR A 351 17.36 14.72 -41.54
C THR A 351 18.41 14.33 -40.50
N THR A 352 19.63 14.00 -40.92
CA THR A 352 20.69 13.63 -39.97
C THR A 352 22.07 14.09 -40.43
N GLU A 353 22.95 14.37 -39.48
CA GLU A 353 24.39 14.59 -39.71
C GLU A 353 25.22 13.35 -39.38
N ASN A 354 24.60 12.32 -38.79
CA ASN A 354 25.31 11.16 -38.29
C ASN A 354 25.26 10.00 -39.31
N PRO A 355 26.43 9.50 -39.78
CA PRO A 355 26.47 8.42 -40.76
C PRO A 355 25.93 7.07 -40.22
N GLU A 356 26.01 6.82 -38.90
CA GLU A 356 25.48 5.62 -38.27
C GLU A 356 23.95 5.58 -38.35
N ILE A 357 23.28 6.69 -38.00
CA ILE A 357 21.82 6.83 -38.14
C ILE A 357 21.42 6.65 -39.60
N LYS A 358 22.13 7.30 -40.53
CA LYS A 358 21.85 7.15 -41.96
C LYS A 358 21.88 5.70 -42.40
N ASN A 359 22.97 4.99 -42.15
CA ASN A 359 23.13 3.62 -42.61
C ASN A 359 22.05 2.72 -41.99
N ARG A 360 21.71 2.95 -40.72
CA ARG A 360 20.68 2.20 -40.03
C ARG A 360 19.28 2.45 -40.58
N VAL A 361 18.91 3.70 -40.86
CA VAL A 361 17.62 4.04 -41.49
C VAL A 361 17.50 3.42 -42.88
N ILE A 362 18.57 3.43 -43.68
CA ILE A 362 18.60 2.79 -45.01
C ILE A 362 18.39 1.28 -44.89
N GLU A 363 19.11 0.63 -43.96
CA GLU A 363 18.96 -0.80 -43.68
C GLU A 363 17.53 -1.15 -43.26
N LEU A 364 16.97 -0.42 -42.28
CA LEU A 364 15.61 -0.64 -41.77
C LEU A 364 14.56 -0.42 -42.86
N SER A 365 14.70 0.64 -43.68
CA SER A 365 13.76 0.92 -44.78
C SER A 365 13.73 -0.22 -45.80
N LYS A 366 14.91 -0.74 -46.16
CA LYS A 366 15.03 -1.86 -47.11
C LYS A 366 14.54 -3.17 -46.51
N LYS A 367 14.91 -3.46 -45.25
CA LYS A 367 14.57 -4.70 -44.56
C LYS A 367 13.07 -4.81 -44.27
N ILE A 368 12.47 -3.76 -43.71
CA ILE A 368 11.08 -3.78 -43.26
C ILE A 368 10.12 -3.56 -44.43
N PHE A 369 10.39 -2.55 -45.27
CA PHE A 369 9.44 -2.09 -46.28
C PHE A 369 9.80 -2.50 -47.72
N GLY A 370 11.04 -2.96 -47.95
CA GLY A 370 11.55 -3.17 -49.31
C GLY A 370 11.75 -1.86 -50.08
N LEU A 371 11.92 -0.73 -49.38
CA LEU A 371 12.00 0.60 -49.99
C LEU A 371 13.43 1.13 -49.99
N GLU A 372 13.88 1.58 -51.17
CA GLU A 372 15.14 2.29 -51.33
C GLU A 372 15.00 3.74 -50.83
N VAL A 373 16.07 4.25 -50.21
CA VAL A 373 16.12 5.59 -49.61
C VAL A 373 16.94 6.51 -50.50
N TYR A 374 16.37 7.65 -50.88
CA TYR A 374 17.09 8.67 -51.63
C TYR A 374 17.80 9.63 -50.68
N VAL A 375 19.11 9.77 -50.81
CA VAL A 375 19.93 10.64 -49.95
C VAL A 375 20.24 11.94 -50.67
N LYS A 376 19.84 13.07 -50.09
CA LYS A 376 20.12 14.41 -50.62
C LYS A 376 20.94 15.21 -49.61
N LYS A 377 22.09 15.73 -50.01
CA LYS A 377 22.89 16.63 -49.16
C LYS A 377 22.27 18.02 -49.09
N ASP A 378 22.25 18.61 -47.91
CA ASP A 378 21.80 20.00 -47.75
C ASP A 378 22.77 20.96 -48.45
N PRO A 379 22.30 21.79 -49.38
CA PRO A 379 23.15 22.72 -50.12
C PRO A 379 23.79 23.79 -49.23
N ARG A 380 23.24 24.08 -48.05
CA ARG A 380 23.72 25.15 -47.14
C ARG A 380 24.83 24.67 -46.20
N THR A 381 24.67 23.51 -45.58
CA THR A 381 25.61 23.01 -44.57
C THR A 381 26.61 21.99 -45.12
N LYS A 382 26.27 21.31 -46.23
CA LYS A 382 26.99 20.17 -46.85
C LYS A 382 27.23 18.95 -45.94
N LYS A 383 27.03 19.08 -44.61
CA LYS A 383 27.18 18.04 -43.59
C LYS A 383 25.87 17.34 -43.26
N THR A 384 24.74 18.04 -43.40
CA THR A 384 23.41 17.50 -43.13
C THR A 384 22.88 16.76 -44.36
N GLU A 385 22.35 15.56 -44.15
CA GLU A 385 21.78 14.71 -45.21
C GLU A 385 20.30 14.47 -44.96
N HIS A 386 19.50 14.62 -46.01
CA HIS A 386 18.06 14.38 -46.05
C HIS A 386 17.80 13.00 -46.66
N LEU A 387 17.25 12.09 -45.86
CA LEU A 387 16.92 10.71 -46.24
C LEU A 387 15.45 10.63 -46.62
N ILE A 388 15.16 10.51 -47.91
CA ILE A 388 13.81 10.60 -48.46
C ILE A 388 13.30 9.21 -48.85
N ILE A 389 12.23 8.78 -48.19
CA ILE A 389 11.53 7.52 -48.44
C ILE A 389 10.18 7.86 -49.10
N SER A 390 10.09 7.60 -50.41
CA SER A 390 8.91 7.96 -51.21
C SER A 390 7.86 6.83 -51.20
N SER A 391 6.91 6.90 -50.27
CA SER A 391 5.79 5.95 -50.20
C SER A 391 4.55 6.57 -49.54
N THR A 392 3.50 6.77 -50.33
CA THR A 392 2.21 7.28 -49.86
C THR A 392 1.51 6.29 -48.92
N THR A 393 1.70 4.99 -49.14
CA THR A 393 1.18 3.91 -48.29
C THR A 393 1.81 3.96 -46.89
N LEU A 394 3.14 4.11 -46.83
CA LEU A 394 3.88 4.15 -45.56
C LEU A 394 3.46 5.36 -44.71
N ILE A 395 3.30 6.52 -45.33
CA ILE A 395 2.90 7.75 -44.63
C ILE A 395 1.49 7.62 -44.06
N GLU A 396 0.56 7.02 -44.81
CA GLU A 396 -0.80 6.79 -44.33
C GLU A 396 -0.82 5.90 -43.08
N ILE A 397 -0.02 4.84 -43.07
CA ILE A 397 0.14 3.96 -41.92
C ILE A 397 0.75 4.71 -40.73
N ILE A 398 1.89 5.39 -40.93
CA ILE A 398 2.58 6.13 -39.87
C ILE A 398 1.67 7.24 -39.28
N HIS A 399 0.94 7.95 -40.12
CA HIS A 399 0.07 9.03 -39.69
C HIS A 399 -1.17 8.51 -38.96
N LYS A 400 -1.85 7.49 -39.50
CA LYS A 400 -3.15 7.04 -38.96
C LYS A 400 -3.04 6.04 -37.82
N ILE A 401 -2.07 5.12 -37.87
CA ILE A 401 -1.89 4.09 -36.83
C ILE A 401 -0.99 4.63 -35.71
N PHE A 402 0.15 5.20 -36.07
CA PHE A 402 1.13 5.67 -35.09
C PHE A 402 0.95 7.14 -34.68
N GLY A 403 -0.04 7.84 -35.26
CA GLY A 403 -0.45 9.18 -34.83
C GLY A 403 0.56 10.29 -35.11
N ILE A 404 1.53 10.09 -36.02
CA ILE A 404 2.52 11.13 -36.32
C ILE A 404 1.89 12.18 -37.26
N PRO A 405 1.88 13.48 -36.91
CA PRO A 405 1.24 14.51 -37.73
C PRO A 405 1.94 14.76 -39.08
N LEU A 406 1.15 15.12 -40.10
CA LEU A 406 1.69 15.64 -41.37
C LEU A 406 2.16 17.09 -41.20
N GLY A 407 3.31 17.44 -41.76
CA GLY A 407 3.84 18.81 -41.70
C GLY A 407 4.55 19.16 -40.38
N LYS A 408 4.28 20.35 -39.84
CA LYS A 408 4.96 20.84 -38.62
C LYS A 408 4.45 20.07 -37.40
N LYS A 409 5.31 19.23 -36.80
CA LYS A 409 4.93 18.25 -35.79
C LYS A 409 5.25 18.63 -34.33
N GLY A 410 6.15 19.59 -34.08
CA GLY A 410 6.79 19.81 -32.77
C GLY A 410 5.86 19.87 -31.55
N LYS A 411 4.76 20.63 -31.61
CA LYS A 411 3.83 20.81 -30.48
C LYS A 411 2.75 19.72 -30.34
N LEU A 412 2.43 19.01 -31.42
CA LEU A 412 1.32 18.05 -31.50
C LEU A 412 1.79 16.59 -31.39
N LEU A 413 3.10 16.38 -31.25
CA LEU A 413 3.69 15.06 -31.23
C LEU A 413 3.27 14.30 -29.96
N SER A 414 2.83 13.05 -30.14
CA SER A 414 2.44 12.10 -29.09
C SER A 414 2.84 10.68 -29.49
N ILE A 415 3.22 9.85 -28.52
CA ILE A 415 3.50 8.42 -28.72
C ILE A 415 2.17 7.67 -28.79
N SER A 416 2.02 6.80 -29.79
CA SER A 416 0.82 5.99 -30.00
C SER A 416 0.59 4.97 -28.88
N LYS A 417 -0.69 4.65 -28.68
CA LYS A 417 -1.14 3.59 -27.75
C LYS A 417 -0.46 2.24 -28.02
N VAL A 418 -0.28 1.90 -29.31
CA VAL A 418 0.38 0.67 -29.75
C VAL A 418 1.79 0.54 -29.14
N ILE A 419 2.59 1.60 -29.19
CA ILE A 419 3.94 1.58 -28.59
C ILE A 419 3.87 1.53 -27.07
N PHE A 420 2.93 2.25 -26.46
CA PHE A 420 2.76 2.27 -25.00
C PHE A 420 2.43 0.91 -24.39
N GLU A 421 1.54 0.15 -25.02
CA GLU A 421 1.09 -1.16 -24.54
C GLU A 421 2.05 -2.30 -24.94
N SER A 422 3.12 -1.99 -25.65
CA SER A 422 4.07 -2.98 -26.15
C SER A 422 4.95 -3.57 -25.04
N LYS A 423 5.54 -4.73 -25.34
CA LYS A 423 6.62 -5.34 -24.54
C LYS A 423 7.77 -4.35 -24.30
N ASN A 424 8.42 -4.48 -23.14
CA ASN A 424 9.54 -3.63 -22.76
C ASN A 424 10.71 -3.69 -23.79
N SER A 425 10.91 -4.80 -24.50
CA SER A 425 11.92 -4.90 -25.56
C SER A 425 11.64 -3.94 -26.74
N ILE A 426 10.39 -3.84 -27.18
CA ILE A 426 9.96 -2.97 -28.27
C ILE A 426 10.13 -1.50 -27.84
N ILE A 427 9.66 -1.17 -26.63
CA ILE A 427 9.77 0.19 -26.08
C ILE A 427 11.23 0.59 -25.92
N GLN A 428 12.09 -0.34 -25.47
CA GLN A 428 13.52 -0.11 -25.36
C GLN A 428 14.11 0.30 -26.72
N LYS A 429 13.80 -0.43 -27.80
CA LYS A 429 14.29 -0.13 -29.16
C LYS A 429 13.80 1.23 -29.66
N PHE A 430 12.52 1.53 -29.45
CA PHE A 430 11.92 2.82 -29.77
C PHE A 430 12.62 3.98 -29.04
N LEU A 431 12.75 3.89 -27.70
CA LEU A 431 13.39 4.92 -26.89
C LEU A 431 14.85 5.12 -27.29
N LYS A 432 15.58 4.03 -27.58
CA LYS A 432 16.98 4.07 -27.99
C LYS A 432 17.17 4.93 -29.25
N ALA A 433 16.41 4.63 -30.30
CA ALA A 433 16.45 5.38 -31.55
C ALA A 433 16.01 6.85 -31.37
N TYR A 434 14.98 7.09 -30.56
CA TYR A 434 14.48 8.44 -30.30
C TYR A 434 15.49 9.31 -29.54
N PHE A 435 16.13 8.78 -28.50
CA PHE A 435 17.17 9.48 -27.73
C PHE A 435 18.47 9.67 -28.54
N ASP A 436 18.76 8.76 -29.47
CA ASP A 436 19.90 8.92 -30.38
C ASP A 436 19.78 10.17 -31.28
N CYS A 437 18.57 10.60 -31.62
CA CYS A 437 18.31 11.87 -32.30
C CYS A 437 18.54 13.06 -31.35
N ASP A 438 17.66 13.23 -30.36
CA ASP A 438 17.50 14.51 -29.67
C ASP A 438 18.20 14.61 -28.30
N ALA A 439 18.68 13.49 -27.73
CA ALA A 439 19.22 13.51 -26.38
C ALA A 439 20.72 13.83 -26.35
N TYR A 440 21.13 14.64 -25.37
CA TYR A 440 22.51 14.96 -25.07
C TYR A 440 23.02 14.17 -23.86
N ALA A 441 24.19 13.56 -23.97
CA ALA A 441 24.83 12.78 -22.91
C ALA A 441 26.08 13.50 -22.35
N ALA A 442 25.95 14.10 -21.18
CA ALA A 442 27.01 14.82 -20.47
C ALA A 442 27.84 13.87 -19.57
N LEU A 443 29.16 14.06 -19.51
CA LEU A 443 30.09 13.19 -18.77
C LEU A 443 30.40 13.69 -17.35
N ASP A 444 30.55 14.99 -17.21
CA ASP A 444 30.84 15.76 -16.00
C ASP A 444 29.86 15.49 -14.85
N HIS A 445 28.56 15.42 -15.17
CA HIS A 445 27.50 15.22 -14.17
C HIS A 445 26.71 13.91 -14.33
N ARG A 446 27.15 13.00 -15.22
CA ARG A 446 26.42 11.78 -15.62
C ARG A 446 24.96 12.09 -15.91
N GLU A 447 24.74 12.87 -16.95
CA GLU A 447 23.43 13.43 -17.23
C GLU A 447 23.03 13.17 -18.68
N ILE A 448 21.78 12.75 -18.85
CA ILE A 448 21.13 12.65 -20.16
C ILE A 448 20.01 13.69 -20.17
N GLU A 449 20.14 14.67 -21.06
CA GLU A 449 19.17 15.74 -21.28
C GLU A 449 18.42 15.49 -22.59
N PHE A 450 17.10 15.60 -22.55
CA PHE A 450 16.24 15.61 -23.73
C PHE A 450 15.33 16.84 -23.67
N SER A 451 15.05 17.50 -24.80
CA SER A 451 14.16 18.67 -24.86
C SER A 451 13.14 18.51 -25.98
N SER A 452 11.88 18.86 -25.71
CA SER A 452 10.79 18.83 -26.69
C SER A 452 9.89 20.05 -26.58
N GLU A 453 9.31 20.50 -27.68
CA GLU A 453 8.24 21.51 -27.68
C GLU A 453 6.91 20.93 -27.15
N SER A 454 6.70 19.62 -27.28
CA SER A 454 5.49 18.94 -26.83
C SER A 454 5.61 18.52 -25.36
N ARG A 455 4.75 19.11 -24.52
CA ARG A 455 4.57 18.68 -23.13
C ARG A 455 4.10 17.22 -23.04
N ILE A 456 3.24 16.82 -23.97
CA ILE A 456 2.63 15.49 -23.99
C ILE A 456 3.72 14.43 -24.16
N ILE A 457 4.60 14.61 -25.15
CA ILE A 457 5.72 13.69 -25.34
C ILE A 457 6.66 13.67 -24.16
N ALA A 458 6.94 14.82 -23.55
CA ALA A 458 7.86 14.86 -22.43
C ALA A 458 7.34 14.00 -21.26
N LEU A 459 6.04 14.09 -20.99
CA LEU A 459 5.37 13.29 -19.95
C LEU A 459 5.24 11.81 -20.33
N GLN A 460 4.96 11.52 -21.61
CA GLN A 460 4.89 10.17 -22.13
C GLN A 460 6.25 9.44 -22.06
N ILE A 461 7.34 10.12 -22.45
CA ILE A 461 8.70 9.60 -22.32
C ILE A 461 9.05 9.39 -20.85
N ALA A 462 8.76 10.35 -19.97
CA ALA A 462 8.99 10.19 -18.53
C ALA A 462 8.28 8.95 -17.96
N SER A 463 7.05 8.68 -18.41
CA SER A 463 6.33 7.45 -18.04
C SER A 463 6.96 6.18 -18.59
N LEU A 464 7.39 6.17 -19.86
CA LEU A 464 8.05 5.01 -20.44
C LEU A 464 9.38 4.71 -19.73
N LEU A 465 10.14 5.75 -19.37
CA LEU A 465 11.37 5.62 -18.56
C LEU A 465 11.07 4.99 -17.19
N GLN A 466 9.96 5.35 -16.54
CA GLN A 466 9.56 4.75 -15.26
C GLN A 466 9.24 3.25 -15.36
N ARG A 467 8.82 2.72 -16.53
CA ARG A 467 8.71 1.26 -16.75
C ARG A 467 10.05 0.53 -16.62
N PHE A 468 11.15 1.23 -16.90
CA PHE A 468 12.51 0.73 -16.68
C PHE A 468 13.06 1.09 -15.29
N GLY A 469 12.26 1.70 -14.41
CA GLY A 469 12.69 2.19 -13.09
C GLY A 469 13.62 3.40 -13.17
N ILE A 470 13.52 4.18 -14.25
CA ILE A 470 14.30 5.39 -14.48
C ILE A 470 13.42 6.58 -14.13
N ALA A 471 13.68 7.21 -12.98
CA ALA A 471 13.04 8.47 -12.66
C ALA A 471 13.72 9.59 -13.47
N SER A 472 12.91 10.51 -13.97
CA SER A 472 13.37 11.69 -14.69
C SER A 472 12.70 12.93 -14.13
N SER A 473 13.42 14.04 -14.14
CA SER A 473 12.89 15.34 -13.73
C SER A 473 12.49 16.14 -14.96
N LEU A 474 11.37 16.86 -14.86
CA LEU A 474 10.84 17.68 -15.93
C LEU A 474 10.99 19.16 -15.57
N SER A 475 11.58 19.95 -16.46
CA SER A 475 11.77 21.38 -16.29
C SER A 475 11.42 22.14 -17.58
N LYS A 476 11.14 23.44 -17.47
CA LYS A 476 10.97 24.32 -18.62
C LYS A 476 12.31 25.01 -18.94
N LYS A 477 12.75 24.90 -20.20
CA LYS A 477 13.88 25.64 -20.75
C LYS A 477 13.34 26.70 -21.70
N TYR A 478 13.72 27.95 -21.52
CA TYR A 478 13.34 29.02 -22.45
C TYR A 478 14.48 29.23 -23.45
N ILE A 479 14.20 28.99 -24.74
CA ILE A 479 15.11 29.34 -25.84
C ILE A 479 14.42 30.43 -26.64
N ASN A 480 15.02 31.62 -26.75
CA ASN A 480 14.44 32.77 -27.47
C ASN A 480 12.99 33.08 -27.06
N LYS A 481 12.67 33.03 -25.76
CA LYS A 481 11.32 33.20 -25.16
C LYS A 481 10.29 32.10 -25.50
N ILE A 482 10.69 31.03 -26.21
CA ILE A 482 9.84 29.87 -26.47
C ILE A 482 10.11 28.81 -25.38
N PRO A 483 9.07 28.31 -24.68
CA PRO A 483 9.24 27.28 -23.67
C PRO A 483 9.38 25.89 -24.30
N TYR A 484 10.47 25.21 -23.97
CA TYR A 484 10.72 23.80 -24.25
C TYR A 484 10.62 22.99 -22.95
N TRP A 485 10.06 21.80 -23.04
CA TRP A 485 9.98 20.84 -21.95
C TRP A 485 11.22 19.96 -21.96
N ARG A 486 12.00 20.06 -20.90
CA ARG A 486 13.29 19.39 -20.75
C ARG A 486 13.17 18.26 -19.74
N ILE A 487 13.56 17.06 -20.16
CA ILE A 487 13.71 15.88 -19.32
C ILE A 487 15.18 15.73 -18.95
N HIS A 488 15.46 15.59 -17.65
CA HIS A 488 16.77 15.26 -17.15
C HIS A 488 16.77 13.89 -16.49
N ILE A 489 17.72 13.05 -16.91
CA ILE A 489 18.06 11.79 -16.27
C ILE A 489 19.48 11.97 -15.72
N THR A 490 19.62 12.02 -14.40
CA THR A 490 20.90 12.36 -13.75
C THR A 490 21.44 11.18 -12.95
N ALA A 491 22.75 11.18 -12.73
CA ALA A 491 23.48 10.27 -11.85
C ALA A 491 23.04 8.79 -11.97
N ARG A 492 22.41 8.22 -10.93
CA ARG A 492 22.11 6.79 -10.87
C ARG A 492 21.08 6.38 -11.90
N TYR A 493 20.11 7.24 -12.19
CA TYR A 493 19.14 6.97 -13.24
C TYR A 493 19.77 7.01 -14.64
N ALA A 494 20.84 7.79 -14.84
CA ALA A 494 21.58 7.80 -16.10
C ALA A 494 22.41 6.51 -16.27
N GLU A 495 22.94 5.96 -15.18
CA GLU A 495 23.57 4.63 -15.17
C GLU A 495 22.56 3.53 -15.51
N ILE A 496 21.38 3.53 -14.86
CA ILE A 496 20.30 2.58 -15.15
C ILE A 496 19.81 2.74 -16.60
N TYR A 497 19.72 3.97 -17.12
CA TYR A 497 19.41 4.21 -18.52
C TYR A 497 20.42 3.52 -19.43
N GLN A 498 21.72 3.65 -19.16
CA GLN A 498 22.74 2.98 -19.96
C GLN A 498 22.63 1.45 -19.90
N GLU A 499 22.38 0.88 -18.72
CA GLU A 499 22.25 -0.56 -18.53
C GLU A 499 21.00 -1.14 -19.20
N LYS A 500 19.86 -0.43 -19.12
CA LYS A 500 18.56 -0.95 -19.56
C LYS A 500 18.13 -0.48 -20.95
N ILE A 501 18.59 0.67 -21.44
CA ILE A 501 18.17 1.24 -22.74
C ILE A 501 19.41 1.50 -23.61
N GLY A 502 20.32 2.34 -23.11
CA GLY A 502 21.55 2.73 -23.76
C GLY A 502 21.37 3.59 -25.02
N PHE A 503 22.42 3.69 -25.81
CA PHE A 503 22.47 4.40 -27.10
C PHE A 503 22.96 3.47 -28.21
N ILE A 504 22.51 3.69 -29.45
CA ILE A 504 23.01 2.96 -30.63
C ILE A 504 24.28 3.65 -31.09
N ILE A 505 24.29 4.99 -31.08
CA ILE A 505 25.38 5.79 -31.61
C ILE A 505 26.64 5.61 -30.76
N LYS A 506 27.76 5.29 -31.43
CA LYS A 506 29.04 4.97 -30.78
C LYS A 506 29.51 6.05 -29.79
N HIS A 507 29.55 7.32 -30.20
CA HIS A 507 30.07 8.37 -29.31
C HIS A 507 29.19 8.63 -28.08
N LYS A 508 27.85 8.52 -28.19
CA LYS A 508 26.94 8.65 -27.04
C LYS A 508 27.08 7.44 -26.12
N LYS A 509 27.15 6.24 -26.71
CA LYS A 509 27.34 4.97 -26.02
C LYS A 509 28.65 4.93 -25.23
N GLU A 510 29.77 5.28 -25.84
CA GLU A 510 31.08 5.31 -25.17
C GLU A 510 31.12 6.33 -24.01
N ARG A 511 30.38 7.44 -24.14
CA ARG A 511 30.24 8.42 -23.05
C ARG A 511 29.40 7.86 -21.90
N SER A 512 28.24 7.28 -22.20
CA SER A 512 27.35 6.74 -21.16
C SER A 512 27.87 5.45 -20.50
N GLU A 513 28.68 4.64 -21.19
CA GLU A 513 29.39 3.49 -20.59
C GLU A 513 30.30 3.89 -19.44
N LYS A 514 30.87 5.11 -19.49
CA LYS A 514 31.71 5.64 -18.41
C LYS A 514 30.92 6.04 -17.17
N TYR A 515 29.59 6.15 -17.24
CA TYR A 515 28.76 6.60 -16.12
C TYR A 515 28.90 5.71 -14.90
N LYS A 516 28.95 4.38 -15.06
CA LYS A 516 29.09 3.44 -13.94
C LYS A 516 30.44 3.57 -13.22
N LEU A 517 31.50 3.79 -13.99
CA LEU A 517 32.85 4.01 -13.44
C LEU A 517 32.95 5.35 -12.71
N ILE A 518 32.36 6.41 -13.27
CA ILE A 518 32.27 7.72 -12.60
C ILE A 518 31.37 7.60 -11.36
N GLY A 519 30.30 6.80 -11.47
CA GLY A 519 29.33 6.40 -10.44
C GLY A 519 29.99 5.85 -9.19
N SER A 520 30.89 4.89 -9.35
CA SER A 520 31.61 4.26 -8.23
C SER A 520 32.52 5.24 -7.48
N ILE A 521 32.97 6.32 -8.14
CA ILE A 521 33.85 7.34 -7.55
C ILE A 521 33.04 8.46 -6.88
N GLN A 522 32.07 9.06 -7.58
CA GLN A 522 31.32 10.21 -7.04
C GLN A 522 30.08 9.80 -6.21
N GLY A 523 29.68 8.53 -6.23
CA GLY A 523 28.50 8.03 -5.53
C GLY A 523 27.16 8.42 -6.17
N CYS A 524 26.06 8.14 -5.47
CA CYS A 524 24.68 8.21 -6.00
C CYS A 524 24.08 9.63 -6.08
N GLY A 525 24.77 10.66 -5.57
CA GLY A 525 24.21 12.02 -5.45
C GLY A 525 23.05 12.09 -4.44
N LYS A 526 22.17 13.09 -4.58
CA LYS A 526 20.96 13.29 -3.73
C LYS A 526 19.74 12.50 -4.22
N GLN A 527 19.94 11.35 -4.85
CA GLN A 527 18.86 10.57 -5.51
C GLN A 527 18.43 9.35 -4.69
N ASP A 528 17.16 8.95 -4.80
CA ASP A 528 16.52 7.84 -4.04
C ASP A 528 16.91 7.90 -2.55
N MET A 529 16.83 9.12 -2.00
CA MET A 529 17.17 9.41 -0.61
C MET A 529 15.98 9.09 0.29
N ILE A 530 16.28 8.49 1.42
CA ILE A 530 15.29 8.04 2.40
C ILE A 530 15.52 8.81 3.70
N PRO A 531 14.52 9.61 4.14
CA PRO A 531 14.63 10.43 5.35
C PRO A 531 14.36 9.58 6.60
N LEU A 532 15.37 8.81 7.03
CA LEU A 532 15.28 7.95 8.22
C LEU A 532 15.60 8.69 9.53
N GLY A 533 16.07 9.94 9.45
CA GLY A 533 16.36 10.76 10.62
C GLY A 533 17.29 10.07 11.63
N ASN A 534 16.88 10.06 12.89
CA ASN A 534 17.63 9.46 13.99
C ASN A 534 17.63 7.92 13.97
N CYS A 535 16.76 7.28 13.18
CA CYS A 535 16.65 5.82 13.15
C CYS A 535 17.96 5.15 12.73
N LEU A 536 18.77 5.79 11.88
CA LEU A 536 20.10 5.29 11.51
C LEU A 536 21.00 5.16 12.75
N ARG A 537 21.03 6.21 13.58
CA ARG A 537 21.81 6.25 14.81
C ARG A 537 21.27 5.26 15.84
N GLU A 538 19.96 5.20 16.01
CA GLU A 538 19.29 4.31 16.96
C GLU A 538 19.60 2.84 16.65
N LEU A 539 19.46 2.42 15.39
CA LEU A 539 19.74 1.04 14.99
C LEU A 539 21.22 0.70 15.14
N ARG A 540 22.11 1.58 14.67
CA ARG A 540 23.56 1.39 14.82
C ARG A 540 23.94 1.22 16.28
N PHE A 541 23.45 2.13 17.13
CA PHE A 541 23.75 2.12 18.55
C PHE A 541 23.20 0.86 19.19
N ALA A 542 21.96 0.45 18.92
CA ALA A 542 21.36 -0.76 19.50
C ALA A 542 22.07 -2.07 19.10
N LEU A 543 22.60 -2.14 17.87
CA LEU A 543 23.38 -3.27 17.38
C LEU A 543 24.86 -3.22 17.80
N GLY A 544 25.33 -2.10 18.32
CA GLY A 544 26.69 -1.90 18.85
C GLY A 544 27.77 -1.75 17.78
N PHE A 545 27.41 -1.20 16.64
CA PHE A 545 28.37 -0.86 15.59
C PHE A 545 28.96 0.53 15.80
N THR A 546 30.27 0.65 15.57
CA THR A 546 30.91 1.96 15.44
C THR A 546 30.65 2.55 14.05
N ILE A 547 30.73 3.88 13.92
CA ILE A 547 30.64 4.54 12.60
C ILE A 547 31.74 4.00 11.67
N GLY A 548 32.96 3.82 12.20
CA GLY A 548 34.09 3.28 11.44
C GLY A 548 33.88 1.86 10.92
N GLU A 549 33.23 0.98 11.69
CA GLU A 549 32.88 -0.38 11.24
C GLU A 549 31.93 -0.38 10.04
N ILE A 550 30.88 0.43 10.11
CA ILE A 550 29.91 0.54 9.03
C ILE A 550 30.56 1.20 7.81
N GLN A 551 31.38 2.23 8.03
CA GLN A 551 31.97 3.03 6.95
C GLN A 551 32.92 2.24 6.04
N LYS A 552 33.45 1.10 6.51
CA LYS A 552 34.22 0.15 5.67
C LYS A 552 33.39 -0.43 4.51
N ASN A 553 32.09 -0.63 4.72
CA ASN A 553 31.17 -1.22 3.73
C ASN A 553 30.19 -0.19 3.15
N VAL A 554 29.88 0.86 3.92
CA VAL A 554 28.97 1.94 3.55
C VAL A 554 29.73 3.27 3.59
N SER A 555 30.36 3.62 2.49
CA SER A 555 31.09 4.89 2.37
C SER A 555 30.23 6.08 2.81
N SER A 556 30.82 7.02 3.53
CA SER A 556 30.17 8.26 4.01
C SER A 556 29.01 8.06 5.00
N TYR A 557 28.90 6.89 5.64
CA TYR A 557 27.84 6.62 6.63
C TYR A 557 27.75 7.68 7.74
N GLY A 558 28.88 8.22 8.21
CA GLY A 558 28.88 9.30 9.21
C GLY A 558 28.14 10.57 8.76
N ILE A 559 28.13 10.88 7.45
CA ILE A 559 27.35 11.99 6.89
C ILE A 559 25.87 11.63 6.89
N TYR A 560 25.51 10.42 6.44
CA TYR A 560 24.13 9.94 6.41
C TYR A 560 23.48 9.92 7.80
N GLU A 561 24.20 9.46 8.83
CA GLU A 561 23.71 9.49 10.21
C GLU A 561 23.62 10.92 10.79
N LYS A 562 24.48 11.84 10.33
CA LYS A 562 24.45 13.24 10.77
C LYS A 562 23.29 14.00 10.13
N THR A 563 23.06 13.80 8.83
CA THR A 563 21.96 14.47 8.13
C THR A 563 20.63 13.81 8.45
N GLY A 564 20.61 12.49 8.69
CA GLY A 564 19.39 11.68 8.80
C GLY A 564 18.87 11.16 7.46
N TRP A 565 19.71 11.20 6.42
CA TRP A 565 19.31 10.82 5.06
C TRP A 565 20.28 9.79 4.54
N ILE A 566 19.76 8.72 3.95
CA ILE A 566 20.58 7.69 3.33
C ILE A 566 20.02 7.34 1.96
N SER A 567 20.89 7.11 0.98
CA SER A 567 20.42 6.56 -0.28
C SER A 567 19.97 5.12 -0.08
N ARG A 568 18.97 4.67 -0.84
CA ARG A 568 18.49 3.29 -0.76
C ARG A 568 19.60 2.24 -0.94
N GLU A 569 20.55 2.49 -1.84
CA GLU A 569 21.69 1.58 -2.04
C GLU A 569 22.60 1.52 -0.81
N SER A 570 22.93 2.67 -0.21
CA SER A 570 23.70 2.70 1.02
C SER A 570 22.93 2.03 2.17
N LEU A 571 21.60 2.16 2.20
CA LEU A 571 20.75 1.45 3.14
C LEU A 571 20.73 -0.07 2.89
N MET A 572 20.69 -0.53 1.64
CA MET A 572 20.83 -1.94 1.28
C MET A 572 22.15 -2.52 1.80
N LYS A 573 23.27 -1.82 1.54
CA LYS A 573 24.59 -2.21 2.05
C LYS A 573 24.61 -2.23 3.57
N LEU A 574 23.98 -1.25 4.22
CA LEU A 574 23.86 -1.17 5.67
C LEU A 574 23.07 -2.35 6.26
N VAL A 575 21.90 -2.66 5.69
CA VAL A 575 21.08 -3.82 6.09
C VAL A 575 21.87 -5.11 5.92
N ALA A 576 22.57 -5.28 4.79
CA ALA A 576 23.43 -6.44 4.56
C ALA A 576 24.55 -6.57 5.62
N VAL A 577 25.18 -5.46 6.01
CA VAL A 577 26.19 -5.44 7.08
C VAL A 577 25.59 -5.90 8.41
N TYR A 578 24.39 -5.42 8.77
CA TYR A 578 23.70 -5.81 9.99
C TYR A 578 23.21 -7.27 9.98
N GLN A 579 22.79 -7.78 8.82
CA GLN A 579 22.39 -9.18 8.66
C GLN A 579 23.60 -10.13 8.74
N MET A 580 24.72 -9.79 8.11
CA MET A 580 25.96 -10.56 8.19
C MET A 580 26.57 -10.53 9.59
N ASN A 581 26.63 -9.34 10.18
CA ASN A 581 27.21 -9.13 11.50
C ASN A 581 26.08 -8.83 12.49
N LYS A 582 25.57 -9.87 13.15
CA LYS A 582 24.45 -9.74 14.10
C LYS A 582 24.73 -8.81 15.31
N LYS A 583 26.00 -8.49 15.57
CA LYS A 583 26.48 -7.62 16.66
C LYS A 583 27.76 -6.90 16.24
N GLY A 584 27.85 -5.60 16.52
CA GLY A 584 29.06 -4.82 16.32
C GLY A 584 30.07 -4.99 17.46
N ASN A 585 31.27 -4.42 17.31
CA ASN A 585 32.36 -4.69 18.25
C ASN A 585 32.08 -4.17 19.66
N LEU A 586 31.34 -3.07 19.80
CA LEU A 586 30.96 -2.52 21.11
C LEU A 586 30.15 -3.54 21.92
N LYS A 587 29.18 -4.19 21.28
CA LYS A 587 28.32 -5.19 21.94
C LYS A 587 29.09 -6.48 22.25
N LYS A 588 29.98 -6.92 21.34
CA LYS A 588 30.87 -8.08 21.57
C LYS A 588 31.79 -7.85 22.78
N ILE A 589 32.35 -6.65 22.91
CA ILE A 589 33.23 -6.28 24.03
C ILE A 589 32.44 -6.27 25.35
N LEU A 590 31.26 -5.63 25.38
CA LEU A 590 30.43 -5.60 26.58
C LEU A 590 29.93 -6.99 26.99
N GLU A 591 29.62 -7.87 26.04
CA GLU A 591 29.28 -9.28 26.32
C GLU A 591 30.46 -10.08 26.87
N ALA A 592 31.67 -9.90 26.32
CA ALA A 592 32.87 -10.56 26.85
C ALA A 592 33.23 -10.07 28.26
N ILE A 593 33.07 -8.78 28.56
CA ILE A 593 33.23 -8.24 29.92
C ILE A 593 32.18 -8.84 30.87
N ARG A 594 30.94 -9.05 30.39
CA ARG A 594 29.89 -9.72 31.18
C ARG A 594 30.22 -11.19 31.46
N GLU A 595 30.78 -11.89 30.48
CA GLU A 595 31.08 -13.32 30.53
C GLU A 595 32.46 -13.64 31.11
N ASN A 596 33.25 -12.60 31.42
CA ASN A 596 34.61 -12.70 31.95
C ASN A 596 35.56 -13.50 31.01
N THR A 597 35.36 -13.38 29.70
CA THR A 597 36.08 -14.12 28.66
C THR A 597 37.16 -13.27 27.99
N THR A 598 38.33 -13.88 27.73
CA THR A 598 39.46 -13.22 27.06
C THR A 598 39.19 -13.05 25.56
N LEU A 599 39.01 -11.81 25.10
CA LEU A 599 38.90 -11.48 23.68
C LEU A 599 40.31 -11.37 23.06
N GLN A 600 40.60 -12.13 22.00
CA GLN A 600 41.72 -11.81 21.11
C GLN A 600 41.34 -10.61 20.24
N LEU A 601 41.65 -9.41 20.72
CA LEU A 601 41.55 -8.17 19.95
C LEU A 601 42.96 -7.61 19.75
N ASP A 602 43.24 -7.03 18.58
CA ASP A 602 44.52 -6.37 18.31
C ASP A 602 44.80 -5.29 19.38
N ASN A 603 45.98 -5.34 20.00
CA ASN A 603 46.37 -4.53 21.17
C ASN A 603 46.21 -3.01 21.00
N TYR A 604 46.17 -2.50 19.76
CA TYR A 604 45.92 -1.08 19.47
C TYR A 604 44.44 -0.67 19.62
N PHE A 605 43.50 -1.59 19.51
CA PHE A 605 42.06 -1.33 19.57
C PHE A 605 41.54 -1.24 21.01
N VAL A 606 42.20 -1.91 21.96
CA VAL A 606 41.73 -2.04 23.35
C VAL A 606 41.99 -0.77 24.18
N ASN A 607 43.15 -0.13 24.03
CA ASN A 607 43.54 1.01 24.87
C ASN A 607 42.75 2.30 24.59
N GLY A 608 42.52 2.67 23.33
CA GLY A 608 41.72 3.86 22.99
C GLY A 608 40.20 3.68 23.20
N PHE A 609 39.72 2.44 23.25
CA PHE A 609 38.30 2.12 23.39
C PHE A 609 37.87 2.00 24.86
N LEU A 610 38.79 1.64 25.77
CA LEU A 610 38.54 1.63 27.21
C LEU A 610 38.18 3.04 27.73
N ASP A 611 38.96 4.05 27.35
CA ASP A 611 38.71 5.45 27.75
C ASP A 611 37.35 5.94 27.23
N TYR A 612 36.95 5.55 26.01
CA TYR A 612 35.64 5.85 25.46
C TYR A 612 34.51 5.20 26.27
N LEU A 613 34.67 3.94 26.64
CA LEU A 613 33.68 3.19 27.41
C LEU A 613 33.52 3.73 28.84
N ILE A 614 34.61 4.16 29.47
CA ILE A 614 34.63 4.82 30.78
C ILE A 614 33.96 6.20 30.69
N ASN A 615 34.34 7.02 29.69
CA ASN A 615 33.74 8.34 29.46
C ASN A 615 32.23 8.29 29.14
N LYS A 616 31.75 7.18 28.57
CA LYS A 616 30.31 6.96 28.32
C LYS A 616 29.56 6.34 29.51
N GLU A 617 30.26 6.08 30.61
CA GLU A 617 29.73 5.44 31.83
C GLU A 617 29.17 4.04 31.56
N LEU A 618 29.77 3.29 30.62
CA LEU A 618 29.35 1.92 30.30
C LEU A 618 30.12 0.88 31.14
N VAL A 619 31.32 1.21 31.57
CA VAL A 619 32.14 0.40 32.47
C VAL A 619 32.89 1.31 33.44
N TYR A 620 33.17 0.78 34.62
CA TYR A 620 34.09 1.40 35.58
C TYR A 620 35.10 0.36 36.05
N VAL A 621 36.25 0.84 36.53
CA VAL A 621 37.31 -0.03 37.05
C VAL A 621 37.17 -0.13 38.56
N SER A 622 37.12 -1.36 39.09
CA SER A 622 37.12 -1.63 40.53
C SER A 622 38.03 -2.83 40.80
N ASN A 623 38.99 -2.67 41.71
CA ASN A 623 39.99 -3.71 42.07
C ASN A 623 40.74 -4.30 40.86
N GLY A 624 41.07 -3.47 39.86
CA GLY A 624 41.78 -3.92 38.65
C GLY A 624 40.91 -4.72 37.65
N GLN A 625 39.60 -4.84 37.89
CA GLN A 625 38.66 -5.48 36.97
C GLN A 625 37.69 -4.46 36.38
N LEU A 626 37.32 -4.65 35.11
CA LEU A 626 36.29 -3.85 34.43
C LEU A 626 34.91 -4.37 34.80
N ILE A 627 34.08 -3.52 35.40
CA ILE A 627 32.72 -3.86 35.80
C ILE A 627 31.72 -3.07 34.95
N LEU A 628 30.73 -3.77 34.39
CA LEU A 628 29.63 -3.15 33.64
C LEU A 628 28.73 -2.32 34.56
N THR A 629 28.43 -1.09 34.15
CA THR A 629 27.41 -0.25 34.80
C THR A 629 26.00 -0.80 34.55
N GLU A 630 25.03 -0.34 35.33
CA GLU A 630 23.60 -0.63 35.11
C GLU A 630 23.16 -0.18 33.70
N LYS A 631 23.62 1.00 33.27
CA LYS A 631 23.45 1.55 31.92
C LYS A 631 23.94 0.62 30.81
N ALA A 632 25.06 -0.07 30.99
CA ALA A 632 25.56 -1.06 30.03
C ALA A 632 24.80 -2.38 30.07
N ARG A 633 24.27 -2.79 31.22
CA ARG A 633 23.40 -3.96 31.32
C ARG A 633 22.07 -3.72 30.62
N ASP A 634 21.47 -2.55 30.78
CA ASP A 634 20.25 -2.13 30.07
C ASP A 634 20.47 -2.10 28.56
N TYR A 635 21.62 -1.58 28.12
CA TYR A 635 22.03 -1.57 26.72
C TYR A 635 22.14 -2.99 26.10
N LEU A 636 22.60 -3.98 26.86
CA LEU A 636 22.68 -5.38 26.40
C LEU A 636 21.31 -6.06 26.26
N VAL A 637 20.27 -5.55 26.93
CA VAL A 637 18.91 -6.11 26.96
C VAL A 637 18.03 -5.61 25.80
N LEU A 638 18.38 -4.48 25.16
CA LEU A 638 17.69 -3.89 23.99
C LEU A 638 17.81 -4.76 22.72
N ARG A 639 17.06 -5.86 22.61
CA ARG A 639 17.01 -6.71 21.40
C ARG A 639 15.77 -6.49 20.51
N THR A 640 14.62 -6.19 21.11
CA THR A 640 13.34 -6.21 20.39
C THR A 640 13.14 -4.97 19.51
N GLU A 641 13.49 -3.78 19.99
CA GLU A 641 13.36 -2.53 19.21
C GLU A 641 14.32 -2.47 18.01
N SER A 642 15.54 -3.00 18.15
CA SER A 642 16.50 -3.07 17.04
C SER A 642 16.06 -4.00 15.91
N ARG A 643 15.29 -5.05 16.22
CA ARG A 643 14.81 -6.01 15.22
C ARG A 643 13.69 -5.40 14.38
N ASN A 644 12.69 -4.81 15.03
CA ASN A 644 11.61 -4.09 14.34
C ASN A 644 12.14 -2.98 13.42
N LEU A 645 13.18 -2.25 13.85
CA LEU A 645 13.77 -1.18 13.07
C LEU A 645 14.60 -1.70 11.88
N LEU A 646 15.26 -2.86 12.04
CA LEU A 646 15.95 -3.54 10.93
C LEU A 646 14.94 -4.09 9.91
N ASP A 647 13.86 -4.70 10.37
CA ASP A 647 12.78 -5.21 9.50
C ASP A 647 12.11 -4.07 8.74
N PHE A 648 11.93 -2.92 9.40
CA PHE A 648 11.46 -1.69 8.73
C PHE A 648 12.44 -1.19 7.66
N PHE A 649 13.76 -1.21 7.93
CA PHE A 649 14.77 -0.84 6.93
C PHE A 649 14.75 -1.81 5.75
N GLU A 650 14.54 -3.10 5.99
CA GLU A 650 14.41 -4.11 4.93
C GLU A 650 13.13 -3.90 4.09
N LEU A 651 12.00 -3.63 4.74
CA LEU A 651 10.74 -3.30 4.09
C LEU A 651 10.87 -2.05 3.22
N ILE A 652 11.47 -0.98 3.77
CA ILE A 652 11.74 0.25 3.03
C ILE A 652 12.67 -0.01 1.87
N VAL A 653 13.77 -0.75 2.04
CA VAL A 653 14.72 -1.06 0.96
C VAL A 653 14.01 -1.73 -0.21
N ASN A 654 13.17 -2.71 0.10
CA ASN A 654 12.45 -3.52 -0.88
C ASN A 654 11.19 -2.85 -1.42
N SER A 655 10.81 -1.67 -0.95
CA SER A 655 9.59 -0.98 -1.39
C SER A 655 9.61 -0.53 -2.85
N ASP A 656 8.43 -0.45 -3.47
CA ASP A 656 8.22 0.06 -4.83
C ASP A 656 7.90 1.57 -4.84
N ILE A 657 8.24 2.28 -3.77
CA ILE A 657 8.00 3.71 -3.60
C ILE A 657 9.29 4.48 -3.34
N ASN A 658 9.32 5.73 -3.77
CA ASN A 658 10.31 6.74 -3.38
C ASN A 658 9.67 7.77 -2.46
N TRP A 659 10.50 8.49 -1.72
CA TRP A 659 10.07 9.55 -0.82
C TRP A 659 10.41 10.91 -1.43
N MET A 660 9.39 11.70 -1.76
CA MET A 660 9.55 13.01 -2.38
C MET A 660 9.11 14.12 -1.44
N LYS A 661 9.96 15.13 -1.28
CA LYS A 661 9.71 16.26 -0.39
C LYS A 661 8.60 17.15 -0.93
N VAL A 662 7.72 17.64 -0.05
CA VAL A 662 6.80 18.72 -0.37
C VAL A 662 7.58 20.03 -0.52
N ARG A 663 7.45 20.67 -1.67
CA ARG A 663 8.11 21.95 -1.95
C ARG A 663 7.25 23.13 -1.55
N LYS A 664 5.97 23.07 -1.89
CA LYS A 664 5.00 24.16 -1.66
C LYS A 664 3.58 23.60 -1.71
N ILE A 665 2.68 24.19 -0.95
CA ILE A 665 1.24 23.93 -1.02
C ILE A 665 0.55 25.26 -1.32
N GLU A 666 -0.31 25.27 -2.33
CA GLU A 666 -1.09 26.44 -2.73
C GLU A 666 -2.58 26.10 -2.75
N ASN A 667 -3.44 27.09 -2.51
CA ASN A 667 -4.86 26.95 -2.81
C ASN A 667 -5.05 27.09 -4.33
N HIS A 668 -5.59 26.04 -4.98
CA HIS A 668 -5.93 26.07 -6.41
C HIS A 668 -7.26 26.78 -6.66
N GLY A 669 -8.15 26.81 -5.67
CA GLY A 669 -9.49 27.37 -5.75
C GLY A 669 -10.57 26.32 -6.02
N TYR A 670 -11.77 26.81 -6.31
CA TYR A 670 -12.96 25.98 -6.55
C TYR A 670 -12.98 25.48 -8.00
N GLU A 671 -13.14 24.16 -8.18
CA GLU A 671 -13.43 23.56 -9.48
C GLU A 671 -14.89 23.12 -9.55
N GLU A 672 -15.51 23.25 -10.72
CA GLU A 672 -16.91 22.87 -10.96
C GLU A 672 -17.16 21.38 -10.81
N PHE A 673 -16.18 20.54 -11.17
CA PHE A 673 -16.26 19.09 -11.01
C PHE A 673 -14.92 18.51 -10.55
N VAL A 674 -14.99 17.50 -9.69
CA VAL A 674 -13.85 16.71 -9.21
C VAL A 674 -14.10 15.22 -9.49
N TYR A 675 -13.04 14.43 -9.57
CA TYR A 675 -13.15 13.04 -10.01
C TYR A 675 -12.51 12.08 -9.00
N ASP A 676 -12.98 10.83 -8.95
CA ASP A 676 -12.43 9.79 -8.08
C ASP A 676 -12.60 8.38 -8.69
N LEU A 677 -11.85 7.40 -8.20
CA LEU A 677 -11.91 5.98 -8.59
C LEU A 677 -12.17 5.09 -7.38
N THR A 678 -13.04 4.09 -7.53
CA THR A 678 -13.12 2.98 -6.55
C THR A 678 -12.31 1.80 -7.04
N VAL A 679 -11.26 1.48 -6.29
CA VAL A 679 -10.35 0.34 -6.54
C VAL A 679 -10.56 -0.74 -5.48
N GLU A 680 -10.53 -2.00 -5.91
CA GLU A 680 -10.68 -3.16 -5.02
C GLU A 680 -9.49 -3.33 -4.04
N GLU A 681 -9.78 -3.86 -2.86
CA GLU A 681 -8.85 -4.24 -1.78
C GLU A 681 -8.01 -3.10 -1.17
N ASN A 682 -7.08 -2.56 -1.96
CA ASN A 682 -6.09 -1.59 -1.52
C ASN A 682 -6.67 -0.18 -1.43
N HIS A 683 -7.84 0.04 -2.05
CA HIS A 683 -8.58 1.30 -2.09
C HIS A 683 -7.70 2.49 -2.47
N SER A 684 -6.68 2.27 -3.30
CA SER A 684 -5.75 3.30 -3.74
C SER A 684 -5.47 3.24 -5.24
N PHE A 685 -5.13 4.36 -5.84
CA PHE A 685 -4.69 4.44 -7.24
C PHE A 685 -3.60 5.49 -7.41
N ILE A 686 -2.96 5.48 -8.57
CA ILE A 686 -1.90 6.43 -8.91
C ILE A 686 -2.46 7.52 -9.83
N ALA A 687 -2.40 8.77 -9.38
CA ALA A 687 -2.76 9.96 -10.15
C ALA A 687 -1.63 10.99 -10.11
N ASP A 688 -1.25 11.53 -11.27
CA ASP A 688 -0.13 12.47 -11.43
C ASP A 688 1.17 11.96 -10.76
N ASN A 689 1.40 10.64 -10.83
CA ASN A 689 2.50 9.93 -10.19
C ASN A 689 2.51 10.09 -8.64
N ILE A 690 1.33 10.14 -8.00
CA ILE A 690 1.15 10.11 -6.53
C ILE A 690 0.06 9.11 -6.15
N ILE A 691 0.17 8.50 -4.96
CA ILE A 691 -0.76 7.50 -4.43
C ILE A 691 -1.93 8.16 -3.68
N VAL A 692 -3.16 7.80 -4.05
CA VAL A 692 -4.47 8.31 -3.54
C VAL A 692 -5.22 7.20 -2.78
N HIS A 693 -6.03 7.42 -1.71
CA HIS A 693 -6.66 6.34 -0.88
C HIS A 693 -8.13 6.54 -0.40
N ASN A 694 -9.01 5.52 -0.28
CA ASN A 694 -10.47 5.58 0.09
C ASN A 694 -10.91 4.64 1.30
N THR A 695 -11.96 4.96 2.12
CA THR A 695 -12.37 4.15 3.34
C THR A 695 -13.83 4.35 3.90
N THR A 696 -14.48 3.35 4.59
CA THR A 696 -15.81 3.39 5.32
C THR A 696 -16.01 2.40 6.52
N SER A 697 -16.76 2.77 7.60
CA SER A 697 -16.92 1.99 8.88
C SER A 697 -18.24 1.21 9.10
N ILE A 698 -19.32 1.51 8.38
CA ILE A 698 -20.67 0.93 8.64
C ILE A 698 -20.76 -0.56 8.29
N GLY A 699 -20.06 -0.98 7.22
CA GLY A 699 -19.99 -2.39 6.84
C GLY A 699 -19.44 -3.31 7.93
N LYS A 700 -18.60 -2.79 8.84
CA LYS A 700 -17.99 -3.57 9.91
C LYS A 700 -19.02 -3.95 10.98
N ILE A 701 -19.84 -2.99 11.42
CA ILE A 701 -20.88 -3.24 12.45
C ILE A 701 -22.00 -4.13 11.90
N ALA A 702 -22.42 -3.89 10.65
CA ALA A 702 -23.43 -4.71 9.99
C ALA A 702 -23.00 -6.18 9.90
N ARG A 703 -21.73 -6.42 9.54
CA ARG A 703 -21.14 -7.77 9.49
C ARG A 703 -21.03 -8.40 10.88
N TYR A 704 -20.62 -7.62 11.89
CA TYR A 704 -20.47 -8.08 13.27
C TYR A 704 -21.77 -8.71 13.82
N TYR A 705 -22.92 -8.06 13.64
CA TYR A 705 -24.20 -8.60 14.13
C TYR A 705 -24.79 -9.69 13.24
N SER A 706 -24.59 -9.60 11.91
CA SER A 706 -25.02 -10.65 10.98
C SER A 706 -24.36 -12.00 11.30
N ASN A 707 -23.06 -12.00 11.61
CA ASN A 707 -22.34 -13.22 12.00
C ASN A 707 -22.84 -13.84 13.32
N ARG A 708 -23.50 -13.06 14.19
CA ARG A 708 -24.09 -13.52 15.46
C ARG A 708 -25.54 -13.98 15.31
N GLY A 709 -25.99 -14.20 14.08
CA GLY A 709 -27.31 -14.76 13.78
C GLY A 709 -28.46 -13.76 13.83
N PHE A 710 -28.20 -12.45 13.90
CA PHE A 710 -29.24 -11.43 13.78
C PHE A 710 -29.55 -11.14 12.31
N LYS A 711 -30.83 -10.93 11.99
CA LYS A 711 -31.25 -10.47 10.66
C LYS A 711 -31.07 -8.95 10.58
N VAL A 712 -29.93 -8.52 10.03
CA VAL A 712 -29.52 -7.12 9.94
C VAL A 712 -29.95 -6.50 8.61
N ALA A 713 -30.36 -5.23 8.65
CA ALA A 713 -30.49 -4.36 7.49
C ALA A 713 -29.75 -3.04 7.73
N ALA A 714 -29.33 -2.39 6.65
CA ALA A 714 -28.80 -1.03 6.67
C ALA A 714 -29.71 -0.10 5.84
N ILE A 715 -29.81 1.17 6.22
CA ILE A 715 -30.46 2.22 5.42
C ILE A 715 -29.51 3.39 5.21
N GLY A 716 -29.41 3.84 3.96
CA GLY A 716 -28.63 5.02 3.58
C GLY A 716 -29.47 6.29 3.67
N LEU A 717 -29.27 7.07 4.73
CA LEU A 717 -29.87 8.41 4.91
C LEU A 717 -28.87 9.55 4.68
N ASP A 718 -27.64 9.24 4.30
CA ASP A 718 -26.68 10.24 3.80
C ASP A 718 -27.08 10.68 2.38
N VAL A 719 -28.01 11.64 2.32
CA VAL A 719 -28.50 12.29 1.10
C VAL A 719 -27.63 13.46 0.65
N HIS A 720 -26.68 13.88 1.49
CA HIS A 720 -25.81 15.04 1.26
C HIS A 720 -24.43 14.66 0.72
N ARG A 721 -24.06 13.38 0.81
CA ARG A 721 -22.80 12.86 0.28
C ARG A 721 -23.08 12.09 -1.00
N PRO A 722 -22.39 12.45 -2.11
CA PRO A 722 -22.60 11.79 -3.39
C PRO A 722 -22.39 10.29 -3.27
N ALA A 723 -23.41 9.53 -3.66
CA ALA A 723 -23.40 8.08 -3.73
C ALA A 723 -22.99 7.35 -2.45
N ALA A 724 -23.14 8.01 -1.29
CA ALA A 724 -23.11 7.31 -0.02
C ALA A 724 -24.16 6.17 0.02
N PRO A 725 -25.38 6.32 -0.54
CA PRO A 725 -26.33 5.21 -0.59
C PRO A 725 -25.82 4.03 -1.44
N LEU A 726 -25.27 4.27 -2.63
CA LEU A 726 -24.71 3.22 -3.50
C LEU A 726 -23.45 2.57 -2.90
N GLN A 727 -22.58 3.37 -2.27
CA GLN A 727 -21.41 2.87 -1.54
C GLN A 727 -21.84 1.95 -0.40
N LEU A 728 -22.86 2.35 0.37
CA LEU A 728 -23.42 1.53 1.43
C LEU A 728 -24.02 0.24 0.88
N GLN A 729 -24.76 0.31 -0.23
CA GLN A 729 -25.32 -0.87 -0.89
C GLN A 729 -24.22 -1.87 -1.31
N GLN A 730 -23.16 -1.42 -1.98
CA GLN A 730 -22.04 -2.29 -2.37
C GLN A 730 -21.36 -2.97 -1.18
N ILE A 731 -21.20 -2.23 -0.08
CA ILE A 731 -20.63 -2.77 1.15
C ILE A 731 -21.56 -3.85 1.70
N CYS A 732 -22.87 -3.58 1.75
CA CYS A 732 -23.91 -4.48 2.25
C CYS A 732 -24.03 -5.75 1.39
N ASP A 733 -23.95 -5.64 0.07
CA ASP A 733 -23.99 -6.76 -0.87
C ASP A 733 -22.80 -7.71 -0.65
N LYS A 734 -21.59 -7.15 -0.45
CA LYS A 734 -20.38 -7.95 -0.15
C LYS A 734 -20.51 -8.75 1.14
N ILE A 735 -21.19 -8.19 2.15
CA ILE A 735 -21.38 -8.84 3.46
C ILE A 735 -22.69 -9.64 3.56
N LYS A 736 -23.51 -9.67 2.49
CA LYS A 736 -24.83 -10.31 2.42
C LYS A 736 -25.85 -9.75 3.42
N VAL A 737 -25.85 -8.43 3.61
CA VAL A 737 -26.81 -7.69 4.45
C VAL A 737 -27.75 -6.91 3.54
N GLN A 738 -29.04 -6.81 3.87
CA GLN A 738 -29.98 -6.03 3.07
C GLN A 738 -29.71 -4.54 3.22
N CYS A 739 -29.63 -3.80 2.11
CA CYS A 739 -29.55 -2.35 2.11
C CYS A 739 -30.86 -1.73 1.60
N PHE A 740 -31.35 -0.68 2.26
CA PHE A 740 -32.47 0.15 1.84
C PHE A 740 -31.95 1.52 1.44
N ILE A 741 -32.13 1.90 0.18
CA ILE A 741 -31.70 3.20 -0.34
C ILE A 741 -32.76 3.76 -1.29
N ASP A 742 -32.78 5.08 -1.42
CA ASP A 742 -33.52 5.77 -2.46
C ASP A 742 -32.57 6.71 -3.19
N GLU A 743 -32.31 6.42 -4.46
CA GLU A 743 -31.37 7.18 -5.30
C GLU A 743 -31.91 8.55 -5.74
N LYS A 744 -33.21 8.83 -5.54
CA LYS A 744 -33.86 10.04 -6.08
C LYS A 744 -34.35 11.02 -5.03
N GLU A 745 -34.57 10.55 -3.80
CA GLU A 745 -35.14 11.38 -2.73
C GLU A 745 -34.03 12.08 -1.95
N LYS A 746 -34.03 13.41 -1.96
CA LYS A 746 -33.01 14.24 -1.30
C LYS A 746 -33.31 14.55 0.17
N ASN A 747 -34.42 14.03 0.70
CA ASN A 747 -34.80 14.23 2.09
C ASN A 747 -34.70 12.92 2.87
N ALA A 748 -33.71 12.85 3.76
CA ALA A 748 -33.45 11.67 4.60
C ALA A 748 -34.69 11.16 5.36
N LEU A 749 -35.53 12.07 5.89
CA LEU A 749 -36.73 11.69 6.63
C LEU A 749 -37.78 11.02 5.74
N LYS A 750 -37.91 11.44 4.47
CA LYS A 750 -38.81 10.81 3.51
C LYS A 750 -38.33 9.43 3.10
N ILE A 751 -37.02 9.24 2.90
CA ILE A 751 -36.44 7.91 2.61
C ILE A 751 -36.77 6.95 3.77
N TYR A 752 -36.55 7.38 5.01
CA TYR A 752 -36.85 6.56 6.17
C TYR A 752 -38.34 6.16 6.22
N LYS A 753 -39.25 7.13 6.03
CA LYS A 753 -40.70 6.89 6.01
C LYS A 753 -41.14 5.95 4.88
N LYS A 754 -40.46 5.97 3.74
CA LYS A 754 -40.77 5.11 2.59
C LYS A 754 -40.56 3.63 2.92
N PHE A 755 -39.45 3.30 3.56
CA PHE A 755 -39.06 1.91 3.88
C PHE A 755 -39.45 1.48 5.30
N GLU A 756 -40.12 2.35 6.08
CA GLU A 756 -40.51 2.11 7.47
C GLU A 756 -41.31 0.81 7.67
N LYS A 757 -42.10 0.42 6.68
CA LYS A 757 -42.90 -0.81 6.72
C LYS A 757 -42.05 -2.08 6.54
N ASP A 758 -40.96 -1.99 5.79
CA ASP A 758 -40.11 -3.12 5.41
C ASP A 758 -39.12 -3.50 6.52
N PHE A 759 -38.85 -2.59 7.46
CA PHE A 759 -37.90 -2.85 8.54
C PHE A 759 -38.42 -3.86 9.60
N LYS A 760 -39.73 -4.13 9.65
CA LYS A 760 -40.36 -5.01 10.65
C LYS A 760 -39.85 -6.46 10.58
N ASP A 761 -39.35 -6.86 9.42
CA ASP A 761 -38.83 -8.20 9.17
C ASP A 761 -37.37 -8.39 9.62
N TYR A 762 -36.73 -7.35 10.16
CA TYR A 762 -35.33 -7.34 10.57
C TYR A 762 -35.20 -7.18 12.09
N ASP A 763 -34.20 -7.84 12.67
CA ASP A 763 -33.90 -7.74 14.09
C ASP A 763 -33.16 -6.43 14.42
N LEU A 764 -32.31 -5.98 13.48
CA LEU A 764 -31.45 -4.81 13.63
C LEU A 764 -31.49 -3.95 12.35
N LEU A 765 -31.72 -2.65 12.52
CA LEU A 765 -31.60 -1.64 11.48
C LEU A 765 -30.43 -0.69 11.81
N ILE A 766 -29.44 -0.62 10.92
CA ILE A 766 -28.32 0.32 11.01
C ILE A 766 -28.60 1.49 10.07
N ILE A 767 -28.55 2.71 10.59
CA ILE A 767 -28.90 3.92 9.86
C ILE A 767 -27.62 4.72 9.61
N ASP A 768 -27.23 4.86 8.35
CA ASP A 768 -26.13 5.70 7.90
C ASP A 768 -26.63 7.13 7.71
N THR A 769 -26.02 8.11 8.38
CA THR A 769 -26.41 9.53 8.28
C THR A 769 -25.26 10.37 7.75
N ALA A 770 -25.57 11.56 7.24
CA ALA A 770 -24.58 12.45 6.64
C ALA A 770 -23.47 12.87 7.61
N GLY A 771 -22.22 12.74 7.14
CA GLY A 771 -21.03 13.21 7.85
C GLY A 771 -20.48 14.51 7.25
N ARG A 772 -20.83 15.66 7.82
CA ARG A 772 -20.19 16.96 7.54
C ARG A 772 -19.62 17.55 8.84
N ASP A 773 -18.84 18.64 8.74
CA ASP A 773 -18.35 19.35 9.93
C ASP A 773 -19.54 19.74 10.82
N ALA A 774 -19.44 19.38 12.10
CA ALA A 774 -20.51 19.53 13.10
C ALA A 774 -20.85 21.00 13.43
N LEU A 775 -20.29 21.94 12.66
CA LEU A 775 -20.45 23.39 12.77
C LEU A 775 -21.48 23.96 11.77
N SER A 776 -22.06 23.15 10.90
CA SER A 776 -23.10 23.59 9.96
C SER A 776 -24.50 23.55 10.58
N GLU A 777 -25.17 24.70 10.65
CA GLU A 777 -26.50 24.83 11.29
C GLU A 777 -27.59 24.00 10.60
N ASP A 778 -27.53 23.84 9.27
CA ASP A 778 -28.53 23.10 8.50
C ASP A 778 -28.44 21.59 8.74
N LEU A 779 -27.22 21.06 8.91
CA LEU A 779 -27.00 19.65 9.27
C LEU A 779 -27.49 19.34 10.68
N VAL A 780 -27.21 20.24 11.62
CA VAL A 780 -27.68 20.11 13.01
C VAL A 780 -29.21 20.04 13.04
N LYS A 781 -29.91 20.88 12.25
CA LYS A 781 -31.37 20.84 12.12
C LYS A 781 -31.86 19.50 11.56
N GLU A 782 -31.27 19.03 10.45
CA GLU A 782 -31.66 17.76 9.83
C GLU A 782 -31.45 16.56 10.76
N ILE A 783 -30.28 16.46 11.41
CA ILE A 783 -29.99 15.38 12.35
C ILE A 783 -30.93 15.43 13.56
N THR A 784 -31.27 16.64 14.03
CA THR A 784 -32.25 16.82 15.12
C THR A 784 -33.65 16.36 14.69
N GLU A 785 -34.08 16.70 13.47
CA GLU A 785 -35.35 16.24 12.90
C GLU A 785 -35.40 14.72 12.74
N LEU A 786 -34.34 14.12 12.20
CA LEU A 786 -34.21 12.66 12.05
C LEU A 786 -34.25 11.97 13.42
N ASN A 787 -33.50 12.46 14.39
CA ASN A 787 -33.47 11.88 15.73
C ASN A 787 -34.83 11.94 16.42
N ASN A 788 -35.53 13.07 16.32
CA ASN A 788 -36.86 13.26 16.91
C ASN A 788 -37.92 12.32 16.33
N TYR A 789 -37.82 12.00 15.03
CA TYR A 789 -38.74 11.09 14.36
C TYR A 789 -38.36 9.62 14.54
N ILE A 790 -37.12 9.26 14.20
CA ILE A 790 -36.63 7.88 14.18
C ILE A 790 -36.58 7.32 15.59
N LYS A 791 -36.23 8.13 16.61
CA LYS A 791 -36.02 7.70 18.00
C LYS A 791 -35.21 6.40 18.04
N ALA A 792 -33.97 6.48 17.57
CA ALA A 792 -33.06 5.34 17.57
C ALA A 792 -32.78 4.87 19.00
N ASP A 793 -32.53 3.57 19.16
CA ASP A 793 -32.22 2.96 20.45
C ASP A 793 -30.78 3.29 20.87
N GLU A 794 -29.86 3.31 19.90
CA GLU A 794 -28.47 3.70 20.07
C GLU A 794 -28.06 4.72 19.00
N ASN A 795 -27.52 5.86 19.44
CA ASN A 795 -26.92 6.92 18.65
C ASN A 795 -25.40 6.84 18.80
N LEU A 796 -24.75 6.24 17.79
CA LEU A 796 -23.32 5.96 17.78
C LEU A 796 -22.54 7.03 17.03
N LEU A 797 -21.64 7.71 17.74
CA LEU A 797 -20.72 8.67 17.16
C LEU A 797 -19.44 7.98 16.65
N VAL A 798 -19.18 8.05 15.34
CA VAL A 798 -17.94 7.51 14.74
C VAL A 798 -16.85 8.56 14.70
N ILE A 799 -15.73 8.24 15.33
CA ILE A 799 -14.55 9.09 15.40
C ILE A 799 -13.33 8.29 14.98
N SER A 800 -12.47 8.90 14.19
CA SER A 800 -11.18 8.32 13.84
C SER A 800 -10.15 8.59 14.95
N ALA A 801 -9.34 7.57 15.30
CA ALA A 801 -8.42 7.62 16.43
C ALA A 801 -7.29 8.66 16.29
N ASP A 802 -7.06 9.17 15.08
CA ASP A 802 -6.12 10.23 14.72
C ASP A 802 -6.63 11.64 15.04
N ILE A 803 -7.94 11.80 15.22
CA ILE A 803 -8.53 13.09 15.61
C ILE A 803 -8.11 13.38 17.05
N GLY A 804 -7.48 14.54 17.27
CA GLY A 804 -7.07 15.04 18.58
C GLY A 804 -8.13 15.91 19.24
N GLN A 805 -7.74 17.11 19.68
CA GLN A 805 -8.63 18.04 20.40
C GLN A 805 -9.88 18.49 19.62
N ALA A 806 -9.84 18.47 18.28
CA ALA A 806 -10.98 18.81 17.44
C ALA A 806 -12.18 17.86 17.64
N ALA A 807 -11.94 16.61 18.06
CA ALA A 807 -12.99 15.64 18.35
C ALA A 807 -13.96 16.14 19.43
N GLN A 808 -13.48 16.96 20.37
CA GLN A 808 -14.27 17.43 21.50
C GLN A 808 -15.44 18.29 21.06
N LYS A 809 -15.17 19.37 20.30
CA LYS A 809 -16.22 20.30 19.85
C LYS A 809 -17.26 19.61 18.97
N GLN A 810 -16.80 18.67 18.14
CA GLN A 810 -17.68 17.91 17.25
C GLN A 810 -18.55 16.94 18.04
N ALA A 811 -17.97 16.21 18.99
CA ALA A 811 -18.71 15.32 19.88
C ALA A 811 -19.74 16.07 20.72
N GLU A 812 -19.41 17.27 21.20
CA GLU A 812 -20.35 18.16 21.91
C GLU A 812 -21.55 18.56 21.05
N SER A 813 -21.28 19.01 19.81
CA SER A 813 -22.34 19.42 18.87
C SER A 813 -23.27 18.25 18.52
N PHE A 814 -22.73 17.07 18.19
CA PHE A 814 -23.55 15.89 17.92
C PHE A 814 -24.31 15.42 19.16
N HIS A 815 -23.70 15.45 20.35
CA HIS A 815 -24.40 15.09 21.59
C HIS A 815 -25.58 16.01 21.89
N ASN A 816 -25.42 17.32 21.71
CA ASN A 816 -26.51 18.28 21.92
C ASN A 816 -27.63 18.13 20.91
N SER A 817 -27.33 17.65 19.70
CA SER A 817 -28.29 17.54 18.59
C SER A 817 -29.07 16.22 18.60
N CYS A 818 -28.37 15.08 18.71
CA CYS A 818 -29.00 13.75 18.64
C CYS A 818 -28.91 12.95 19.94
N GLY A 819 -28.23 13.42 20.99
CA GLY A 819 -28.10 12.66 22.23
C GLY A 819 -27.28 11.38 22.04
N VAL A 820 -26.02 11.55 21.64
CA VAL A 820 -25.05 10.44 21.48
C VAL A 820 -24.96 9.62 22.77
N ASN A 821 -25.18 8.30 22.69
CA ASN A 821 -25.14 7.36 23.81
C ASN A 821 -24.12 6.22 23.61
N GLY A 822 -23.42 6.17 22.47
CA GLY A 822 -22.23 5.34 22.27
C GLY A 822 -21.22 5.96 21.31
N VAL A 823 -19.94 5.58 21.44
CA VAL A 823 -18.86 6.02 20.55
C VAL A 823 -18.22 4.82 19.84
N VAL A 824 -17.90 4.97 18.56
CA VAL A 824 -17.14 3.99 17.77
C VAL A 824 -15.83 4.62 17.35
N VAL A 825 -14.72 3.97 17.69
CA VAL A 825 -13.39 4.49 17.38
C VAL A 825 -12.78 3.70 16.22
N SER A 826 -12.60 4.32 15.06
CA SER A 826 -11.96 3.68 13.90
C SER A 826 -10.45 3.92 13.87
N LYS A 827 -9.70 3.03 13.18
CA LYS A 827 -8.25 3.13 12.93
C LYS A 827 -7.38 3.06 14.20
N LEU A 828 -7.76 2.23 15.17
CA LEU A 828 -6.95 2.00 16.38
C LEU A 828 -5.75 1.08 16.14
N ASP A 829 -5.65 0.46 14.97
CA ASP A 829 -4.51 -0.34 14.50
C ASP A 829 -3.34 0.50 13.98
N GLY A 830 -3.55 1.80 13.76
CA GLY A 830 -2.53 2.72 13.27
C GLY A 830 -1.61 3.29 14.35
N THR A 831 -0.85 4.32 13.98
CA THR A 831 0.01 5.11 14.88
C THR A 831 -0.77 6.13 15.71
N ALA A 832 -2.09 6.12 15.57
CA ALA A 832 -3.03 7.03 16.16
C ALA A 832 -2.95 7.03 17.70
N LYS A 833 -3.05 8.22 18.30
CA LYS A 833 -2.83 8.43 19.73
C LYS A 833 -4.07 8.13 20.58
N GLY A 834 -5.26 8.08 19.98
CA GLY A 834 -6.51 7.77 20.67
C GLY A 834 -7.05 8.87 21.60
N GLY A 835 -6.34 9.97 21.80
CA GLY A 835 -6.72 11.01 22.76
C GLY A 835 -8.00 11.79 22.43
N GLY A 836 -8.36 11.92 21.14
CA GLY A 836 -9.64 12.53 20.76
C GLY A 836 -10.84 11.63 21.04
N ALA A 837 -10.69 10.31 20.96
CA ALA A 837 -11.76 9.38 21.38
C ALA A 837 -12.05 9.53 22.88
N LEU A 838 -11.02 9.66 23.71
CA LEU A 838 -11.14 9.92 25.15
C LEU A 838 -11.83 11.25 25.42
N SER A 839 -11.44 12.28 24.68
CA SER A 839 -12.03 13.62 24.80
C SER A 839 -13.50 13.66 24.39
N ALA A 840 -13.87 12.90 23.35
CA ALA A 840 -15.25 12.76 22.91
C ALA A 840 -16.13 12.02 23.92
N CYS A 841 -15.64 10.93 24.52
CA CYS A 841 -16.38 10.16 25.53
C CYS A 841 -16.61 10.99 26.81
N ALA A 842 -15.63 11.79 27.21
CA ALA A 842 -15.77 12.62 28.40
C ALA A 842 -16.82 13.73 28.24
N VAL A 843 -16.96 14.31 27.04
CA VAL A 843 -17.95 15.37 26.77
C VAL A 843 -19.34 14.80 26.51
N THR A 844 -19.44 13.74 25.69
CA THR A 844 -20.73 13.07 25.40
C THR A 844 -21.25 12.26 26.59
N LYS A 845 -20.39 11.94 27.56
CA LYS A 845 -20.62 10.93 28.63
C LYS A 845 -21.02 9.56 28.08
N ALA A 846 -20.82 9.33 26.79
CA ALA A 846 -21.14 8.07 26.12
C ALA A 846 -19.92 7.13 26.19
N PRO A 847 -20.13 5.84 26.53
CA PRO A 847 -19.05 4.86 26.51
C PRO A 847 -18.63 4.52 25.07
N ILE A 848 -17.37 4.12 24.89
CA ILE A 848 -16.93 3.49 23.64
C ILE A 848 -17.61 2.11 23.57
N LYS A 849 -18.33 1.84 22.48
CA LYS A 849 -19.02 0.57 22.23
C LYS A 849 -18.17 -0.35 21.35
N PHE A 850 -17.56 0.20 20.31
CA PHE A 850 -16.75 -0.55 19.34
C PHE A 850 -15.42 0.12 19.02
N ILE A 851 -14.44 -0.71 18.67
CA ILE A 851 -13.13 -0.30 18.16
C ILE A 851 -12.82 -1.00 16.83
N GLY A 852 -12.36 -0.23 15.85
CA GLY A 852 -11.89 -0.74 14.55
C GLY A 852 -10.38 -0.99 14.60
N ILE A 853 -9.97 -2.22 14.30
CA ILE A 853 -8.58 -2.71 14.44
C ILE A 853 -7.97 -3.15 13.10
N GLY A 854 -8.45 -2.58 12.00
CA GLY A 854 -8.04 -2.88 10.64
C GLY A 854 -9.06 -2.38 9.63
N GLU A 855 -8.82 -2.66 8.34
CA GLU A 855 -9.63 -2.13 7.23
C GLU A 855 -10.70 -3.11 6.73
N LYS A 856 -10.59 -4.41 7.03
CA LYS A 856 -11.57 -5.40 6.57
C LYS A 856 -12.91 -5.26 7.32
N PRO A 857 -14.02 -5.74 6.74
CA PRO A 857 -15.32 -5.82 7.43
C PRO A 857 -15.27 -6.60 8.76
N GLU A 858 -14.32 -7.53 8.89
CA GLU A 858 -14.11 -8.38 10.08
C GLU A 858 -13.31 -7.68 11.19
N ASP A 859 -12.62 -6.58 10.88
CA ASP A 859 -11.64 -5.94 11.77
C ASP A 859 -12.32 -4.97 12.77
N ILE A 860 -13.29 -5.47 13.54
CA ILE A 860 -14.03 -4.71 14.56
C ILE A 860 -14.21 -5.54 15.84
N GLU A 861 -14.03 -4.90 17.00
CA GLU A 861 -14.16 -5.54 18.32
C GLU A 861 -15.03 -4.68 19.26
N VAL A 862 -15.75 -5.32 20.20
CA VAL A 862 -16.44 -4.60 21.29
C VAL A 862 -15.39 -4.03 22.24
N PHE A 863 -15.59 -2.79 22.66
CA PHE A 863 -14.68 -2.16 23.59
C PHE A 863 -14.91 -2.65 25.02
N ASN A 864 -13.90 -3.30 25.60
CA ASN A 864 -13.86 -3.63 27.02
C ASN A 864 -12.89 -2.68 27.74
N PRO A 865 -13.37 -1.71 28.55
CA PRO A 865 -12.49 -0.79 29.27
C PRO A 865 -11.57 -1.51 30.26
N LYS A 866 -12.07 -2.53 30.98
CA LYS A 866 -11.28 -3.30 31.95
C LYS A 866 -10.16 -4.08 31.26
N GLY A 867 -10.48 -4.71 30.13
CA GLY A 867 -9.53 -5.43 29.29
C GLY A 867 -8.54 -4.51 28.55
N PHE A 868 -8.99 -3.32 28.11
CA PHE A 868 -8.14 -2.32 27.48
C PHE A 868 -7.12 -1.73 28.47
N VAL A 869 -7.57 -1.31 29.66
CA VAL A 869 -6.68 -0.88 30.74
C VAL A 869 -5.80 -2.04 31.20
N GLY A 870 -6.36 -3.25 31.31
CA GLY A 870 -5.61 -4.46 31.65
C GLY A 870 -4.46 -4.74 30.68
N ARG A 871 -4.69 -4.65 29.37
CA ARG A 871 -3.65 -4.73 28.33
C ARG A 871 -2.63 -3.60 28.45
N LEU A 872 -3.12 -2.37 28.63
CA LEU A 872 -2.29 -1.17 28.75
C LEU A 872 -1.37 -1.21 29.98
N LEU A 873 -1.82 -1.84 31.07
CA LEU A 873 -1.07 -2.06 32.30
C LEU A 873 -0.32 -3.40 32.35
N GLY A 874 -0.52 -4.29 31.36
CA GLY A 874 0.15 -5.60 31.25
C GLY A 874 -0.40 -6.71 32.15
N MET A 875 -1.66 -6.62 32.58
CA MET A 875 -2.37 -7.59 33.43
C MET A 875 -3.10 -8.70 32.63
N GLY A 876 -3.27 -8.53 31.31
CA GLY A 876 -3.95 -9.49 30.40
C GLY A 876 -5.45 -9.20 30.21
N ASP A 877 -6.11 -9.94 29.31
CA ASP A 877 -7.54 -9.81 28.97
C ASP A 877 -8.16 -11.19 28.66
N LEU A 878 -8.45 -11.95 29.71
CA LEU A 878 -8.95 -13.33 29.62
C LEU A 878 -10.37 -13.40 29.04
N GLU A 879 -11.20 -12.39 29.29
CA GLU A 879 -12.59 -12.35 28.81
C GLU A 879 -12.64 -12.23 27.28
N ALA A 880 -11.86 -11.32 26.70
CA ALA A 880 -11.81 -11.15 25.24
C ALA A 880 -11.20 -12.38 24.53
N LEU A 881 -10.30 -13.11 25.20
CA LEU A 881 -9.78 -14.40 24.70
C LEU A 881 -10.89 -15.48 24.67
N LEU A 882 -11.67 -15.56 25.75
CA LEU A 882 -12.78 -16.51 25.87
C LEU A 882 -13.90 -16.22 24.85
N GLU A 883 -14.20 -14.96 24.56
CA GLU A 883 -15.17 -14.58 23.53
C GLU A 883 -14.72 -15.00 22.13
N LYS A 884 -13.46 -14.72 21.75
CA LYS A 884 -12.90 -15.18 20.47
C LYS A 884 -12.85 -16.70 20.35
N ALA A 885 -12.62 -17.40 21.46
CA ALA A 885 -12.65 -18.86 21.49
C ALA A 885 -14.07 -19.40 21.24
N ARG A 886 -15.09 -18.76 21.81
CA ARG A 886 -16.51 -19.12 21.59
C ARG A 886 -16.97 -18.83 20.16
N GLU A 887 -16.49 -17.75 19.54
CA GLU A 887 -16.85 -17.39 18.15
C GLU A 887 -16.20 -18.30 17.10
N ALA A 888 -15.07 -18.92 17.41
CA ALA A 888 -14.31 -19.74 16.47
C ALA A 888 -14.70 -21.24 16.47
N ILE A 889 -15.48 -21.69 17.46
CA ILE A 889 -15.81 -23.10 17.70
C ILE A 889 -17.34 -23.27 17.75
N ASP A 890 -17.89 -24.22 16.99
CA ASP A 890 -19.31 -24.58 17.05
C ASP A 890 -19.61 -25.27 18.40
N GLU A 891 -20.70 -24.92 19.10
CA GLU A 891 -21.03 -25.47 20.44
C GLU A 891 -21.05 -27.01 20.46
N ASN A 892 -21.51 -27.63 19.36
CA ASN A 892 -21.59 -29.09 19.21
C ASN A 892 -20.22 -29.76 19.00
N THR A 893 -19.23 -29.08 18.40
CA THR A 893 -17.89 -29.65 18.17
C THR A 893 -17.02 -29.55 19.42
N ALA A 894 -17.22 -28.52 20.26
CA ALA A 894 -16.47 -28.33 21.50
C ALA A 894 -16.67 -29.48 22.51
N GLU A 895 -17.92 -29.95 22.66
CA GLU A 895 -18.24 -31.06 23.56
C GLU A 895 -17.66 -32.41 23.09
N ASP A 896 -17.71 -32.67 21.78
CA ASP A 896 -17.23 -33.93 21.19
C ASP A 896 -15.69 -33.99 21.23
N LEU A 897 -15.02 -32.85 20.97
CA LEU A 897 -13.57 -32.70 21.10
C LEU A 897 -13.13 -32.89 22.56
N GLY A 898 -13.83 -32.30 23.53
CA GLY A 898 -13.55 -32.47 24.95
C GLY A 898 -13.66 -33.92 25.42
N LYS A 899 -14.68 -34.65 24.96
CA LYS A 899 -14.89 -36.07 25.28
C LYS A 899 -13.82 -36.98 24.65
N LYS A 900 -13.37 -36.69 23.43
CA LYS A 900 -12.27 -37.42 22.75
C LYS A 900 -10.90 -37.14 23.36
N MET A 901 -10.63 -35.89 23.72
CA MET A 901 -9.39 -35.47 24.41
C MET A 901 -9.22 -36.16 25.77
N LEU A 902 -10.31 -36.35 26.53
CA LEU A 902 -10.30 -37.06 27.82
C LEU A 902 -10.08 -38.57 27.67
N LYS A 903 -10.48 -39.18 26.55
CA LYS A 903 -10.33 -40.63 26.29
C LYS A 903 -8.96 -41.03 25.74
N GLY A 904 -8.12 -40.06 25.32
CA GLY A 904 -6.78 -40.32 24.80
C GLY A 904 -6.73 -40.79 23.34
N ASP A 905 -7.88 -40.75 22.64
CA ASP A 905 -8.01 -41.01 21.21
C ASP A 905 -7.77 -39.70 20.46
N PHE A 906 -6.49 -39.34 20.29
CA PHE A 906 -6.04 -38.13 19.60
C PHE A 906 -5.31 -38.53 18.32
N ASN A 907 -5.84 -38.15 17.15
CA ASN A 907 -5.26 -38.45 15.82
C ASN A 907 -4.89 -37.16 15.04
N PHE A 908 -4.45 -37.28 13.78
CA PHE A 908 -4.08 -36.10 12.98
C PHE A 908 -5.28 -35.30 12.46
N LEU A 909 -6.48 -35.91 12.32
CA LEU A 909 -7.70 -35.15 12.03
C LEU A 909 -8.03 -34.19 13.18
N ASP A 910 -7.94 -34.67 14.42
CA ASP A 910 -8.21 -33.84 15.60
C ASP A 910 -7.18 -32.70 15.72
N LEU A 911 -5.90 -33.00 15.46
CA LEU A 911 -4.85 -31.98 15.43
C LEU A 911 -5.09 -30.95 14.31
N TYR A 912 -5.55 -31.41 13.13
CA TYR A 912 -5.86 -30.54 12.00
C TYR A 912 -7.03 -29.60 12.30
N GLU A 913 -8.10 -30.11 12.90
CA GLU A 913 -9.27 -29.33 13.31
C GLU A 913 -8.89 -28.29 14.38
N GLN A 914 -8.11 -28.70 15.38
CA GLN A 914 -7.60 -27.80 16.41
C GLN A 914 -6.73 -26.67 15.82
N MET A 915 -5.82 -27.00 14.91
CA MET A 915 -4.97 -26.02 14.24
C MET A 915 -5.77 -25.09 13.31
N SER A 916 -6.80 -25.63 12.64
CA SER A 916 -7.70 -24.86 11.80
C SER A 916 -8.51 -23.87 12.64
N ALA A 917 -9.02 -24.28 13.80
CA ALA A 917 -9.70 -23.41 14.76
C ALA A 917 -8.76 -22.31 15.28
N MET A 918 -7.54 -22.66 15.69
CA MET A 918 -6.53 -21.68 16.14
C MET A 918 -6.17 -20.68 15.02
N SER A 919 -6.11 -21.11 13.76
CA SER A 919 -5.84 -20.22 12.63
C SER A 919 -6.98 -19.21 12.36
N LYS A 920 -8.21 -19.54 12.77
CA LYS A 920 -9.38 -18.65 12.67
C LYS A 920 -9.45 -17.62 13.81
N MET A 921 -8.80 -17.88 14.94
CA MET A 921 -8.78 -17.00 16.12
C MET A 921 -7.82 -15.79 15.99
N GLY A 922 -7.06 -15.71 14.90
CA GLY A 922 -6.12 -14.63 14.60
C GLY A 922 -4.67 -14.97 14.94
N PRO A 923 -3.74 -13.98 14.85
CA PRO A 923 -2.32 -14.22 15.09
C PRO A 923 -2.02 -14.69 16.52
N LEU A 924 -1.15 -15.69 16.65
CA LEU A 924 -0.77 -16.34 17.92
C LEU A 924 -0.21 -15.32 18.92
N SER A 925 0.43 -14.26 18.43
CA SER A 925 0.93 -13.12 19.21
C SER A 925 -0.15 -12.40 19.98
N LYS A 926 -1.31 -12.12 19.34
CA LYS A 926 -2.44 -11.46 20.00
C LYS A 926 -3.07 -12.36 21.07
N ILE A 927 -3.13 -13.66 20.83
CA ILE A 927 -3.66 -14.65 21.81
C ILE A 927 -2.81 -14.67 23.07
N VAL A 928 -1.48 -14.67 22.93
CA VAL A 928 -0.54 -14.69 24.07
C VAL A 928 -0.60 -13.39 24.90
N GLU A 929 -0.76 -12.23 24.25
CA GLU A 929 -0.91 -10.93 24.93
C GLU A 929 -2.19 -10.84 25.80
N MET A 930 -3.19 -11.67 25.49
CA MET A 930 -4.46 -11.72 26.21
C MET A 930 -4.42 -12.64 27.45
N ILE A 931 -3.39 -13.48 27.62
CA ILE A 931 -3.29 -14.43 28.74
C ILE A 931 -2.78 -13.73 30.02
N PRO A 932 -3.51 -13.83 31.16
CA PRO A 932 -3.07 -13.26 32.44
C PRO A 932 -1.71 -13.79 32.89
N GLY A 933 -0.84 -12.91 33.37
CA GLY A 933 0.51 -13.27 33.83
C GLY A 933 1.55 -13.50 32.72
N PHE A 934 1.13 -13.64 31.46
CA PHE A 934 2.04 -13.76 30.30
C PHE A 934 2.29 -12.44 29.58
N GLY A 935 1.44 -11.42 29.75
CA GLY A 935 1.67 -10.05 29.25
C GLY A 935 2.91 -9.34 29.83
N GLY A 936 3.54 -9.92 30.86
CA GLY A 936 4.83 -9.50 31.42
C GLY A 936 6.03 -10.27 30.90
N ALA A 937 5.84 -11.45 30.29
CA ALA A 937 6.92 -12.28 29.79
C ALA A 937 7.37 -11.80 28.41
N LYS A 938 8.65 -11.47 28.24
CA LYS A 938 9.26 -11.15 26.94
C LYS A 938 9.36 -12.42 26.09
N ILE A 939 8.25 -12.90 25.54
CA ILE A 939 8.26 -13.93 24.50
C ILE A 939 8.55 -13.22 23.17
N PRO A 940 9.64 -13.52 22.45
CA PRO A 940 9.94 -12.88 21.18
C PRO A 940 8.86 -13.18 20.14
N LYS A 941 8.30 -12.14 19.50
CA LYS A 941 7.29 -12.27 18.43
C LYS A 941 7.75 -13.21 17.30
N GLU A 942 9.05 -13.21 17.00
CA GLU A 942 9.67 -14.08 15.99
C GLU A 942 9.53 -15.58 16.30
N MET A 943 9.48 -15.94 17.60
CA MET A 943 9.28 -17.33 18.01
C MET A 943 7.83 -17.76 17.76
N LEU A 944 6.87 -16.84 17.90
CA LEU A 944 5.44 -17.07 17.65
C LEU A 944 5.12 -17.09 16.14
N GLU A 945 5.71 -16.17 15.35
CA GLU A 945 5.60 -16.14 13.89
C GLU A 945 6.27 -17.36 13.24
N GLY A 946 7.43 -17.78 13.75
CA GLY A 946 8.11 -19.01 13.32
C GLY A 946 7.27 -20.27 13.59
N GLN A 947 6.45 -20.27 14.65
CA GLN A 947 5.50 -21.35 14.91
C GLN A 947 4.31 -21.31 13.94
N GLU A 948 3.78 -20.14 13.60
CA GLU A 948 2.71 -20.02 12.58
C GLU A 948 3.14 -20.53 11.20
N GLY A 949 4.38 -20.23 10.79
CA GLY A 949 4.96 -20.78 9.57
C GLY A 949 5.05 -22.32 9.58
N LYS A 950 5.35 -22.92 10.74
CA LYS A 950 5.33 -24.38 10.92
C LYS A 950 3.91 -24.94 10.81
N LEU A 951 2.91 -24.27 11.42
CA LEU A 951 1.50 -24.69 11.34
C LEU A 951 0.98 -24.76 9.89
N LYS A 952 1.38 -23.81 9.03
CA LYS A 952 1.05 -23.85 7.59
C LYS A 952 1.71 -25.04 6.88
N LYS A 953 2.99 -25.29 7.13
CA LYS A 953 3.70 -26.46 6.55
C LYS A 953 3.08 -27.78 6.98
N TRP A 954 2.70 -27.89 8.26
CA TRP A 954 2.01 -29.05 8.80
C TRP A 954 0.65 -29.29 8.15
N LYS A 955 -0.10 -28.22 7.87
CA LYS A 955 -1.35 -28.30 7.11
C LYS A 955 -1.13 -28.94 5.73
N HIS A 956 -0.10 -28.52 5.00
CA HIS A 956 0.23 -29.08 3.68
C HIS A 956 0.71 -30.54 3.75
N MET A 957 1.47 -30.90 4.79
CA MET A 957 1.87 -32.28 5.06
C MET A 957 0.65 -33.17 5.34
N MET A 958 -0.27 -32.74 6.21
CA MET A 958 -1.50 -33.47 6.54
C MET A 958 -2.44 -33.59 5.33
N GLN A 959 -2.53 -32.57 4.48
CA GLN A 959 -3.28 -32.64 3.21
C GLN A 959 -2.71 -33.65 2.20
N SER A 960 -1.44 -34.06 2.36
CA SER A 960 -0.76 -35.04 1.52
C SER A 960 -0.82 -36.47 2.09
N MET A 961 -1.47 -36.66 3.24
CA MET A 961 -1.69 -37.95 3.89
C MET A 961 -3.01 -38.58 3.43
N THR A 962 -3.09 -39.90 3.49
CA THR A 962 -4.37 -40.61 3.28
C THR A 962 -5.24 -40.54 4.54
N LYS A 963 -6.55 -40.79 4.43
CA LYS A 963 -7.47 -40.82 5.57
C LYS A 963 -7.02 -41.81 6.65
N GLU A 964 -6.54 -42.97 6.24
CA GLU A 964 -5.97 -44.00 7.13
C GLU A 964 -4.73 -43.50 7.89
N GLU A 965 -3.88 -42.70 7.26
CA GLU A 965 -2.69 -42.09 7.89
C GLU A 965 -3.03 -40.92 8.82
N LEU A 966 -4.16 -40.25 8.57
CA LEU A 966 -4.68 -39.21 9.43
C LEU A 966 -5.35 -39.80 10.68
N GLU A 967 -6.02 -40.94 10.54
CA GLU A 967 -6.68 -41.66 11.63
C GLU A 967 -5.69 -42.46 12.49
N ASP A 968 -4.69 -43.10 11.87
CA ASP A 968 -3.59 -43.78 12.58
C ASP A 968 -2.20 -43.29 12.12
N PRO A 969 -1.67 -42.24 12.75
CA PRO A 969 -0.34 -41.72 12.42
C PRO A 969 0.83 -42.68 12.72
N GLU A 970 0.61 -43.80 13.41
CA GLU A 970 1.66 -44.77 13.76
C GLU A 970 2.05 -45.67 12.57
N ILE A 971 1.21 -45.75 11.52
CA ILE A 971 1.50 -46.51 10.28
C ILE A 971 2.47 -45.80 9.33
N ILE A 972 2.84 -44.54 9.62
CA ILE A 972 3.69 -43.72 8.74
C ILE A 972 5.15 -44.18 8.84
N THR A 973 5.53 -45.08 7.93
CA THR A 973 6.88 -45.62 7.77
C THR A 973 7.73 -44.81 6.77
N LYS A 974 8.98 -45.22 6.56
CA LYS A 974 9.98 -44.51 5.73
C LYS A 974 9.46 -44.17 4.32
N ASP A 975 8.80 -45.12 3.64
CA ASP A 975 8.31 -44.93 2.27
C ASP A 975 7.15 -43.91 2.21
N ARG A 976 6.28 -43.91 3.24
CA ARG A 976 5.17 -42.95 3.36
C ARG A 976 5.69 -41.53 3.66
N ILE A 977 6.75 -41.41 4.46
CA ILE A 977 7.40 -40.12 4.75
C ILE A 977 7.95 -39.48 3.47
N GLU A 978 8.62 -40.26 2.60
CA GLU A 978 9.16 -39.77 1.33
C GLU A 978 8.06 -39.32 0.37
N ARG A 979 6.94 -40.05 0.33
CA ARG A 979 5.75 -39.68 -0.45
C ARG A 979 5.11 -38.38 0.07
N ILE A 980 4.90 -38.25 1.37
CA ILE A 980 4.30 -37.06 2.00
C ILE A 980 5.20 -35.83 1.79
N ALA A 981 6.51 -35.98 1.95
CA ALA A 981 7.48 -34.92 1.67
C ALA A 981 7.38 -34.43 0.22
N LYS A 982 7.33 -35.36 -0.74
CA LYS A 982 7.19 -35.03 -2.18
C LYS A 982 5.84 -34.38 -2.51
N GLY A 983 4.74 -34.84 -1.91
CA GLY A 983 3.40 -34.30 -2.15
C GLY A 983 3.16 -32.91 -1.54
N SER A 984 3.81 -32.62 -0.41
CA SER A 984 3.66 -31.35 0.32
C SER A 984 4.71 -30.29 -0.04
N GLY A 985 5.75 -30.64 -0.82
CA GLY A 985 6.88 -29.77 -1.10
C GLY A 985 7.80 -29.53 0.11
N CYS A 986 7.70 -30.36 1.16
CA CYS A 986 8.51 -30.30 2.38
C CYS A 986 9.65 -31.33 2.38
N THR A 987 10.59 -31.19 3.29
CA THR A 987 11.71 -32.14 3.46
C THR A 987 11.32 -33.34 4.33
N VAL A 988 11.98 -34.48 4.13
CA VAL A 988 11.84 -35.69 4.97
C VAL A 988 12.11 -35.39 6.46
N THR A 989 13.02 -34.45 6.74
CA THR A 989 13.33 -33.95 8.08
C THR A 989 12.15 -33.23 8.74
N GLU A 990 11.43 -32.40 7.99
CA GLU A 990 10.26 -31.67 8.51
C GLU A 990 9.07 -32.60 8.79
N VAL A 991 8.85 -33.62 7.95
CA VAL A 991 7.82 -34.66 8.18
C VAL A 991 8.13 -35.48 9.45
N ARG A 992 9.41 -35.81 9.68
CA ARG A 992 9.83 -36.49 10.93
C ARG A 992 9.67 -35.60 12.16
N GLU A 993 9.89 -34.29 12.01
CA GLU A 993 9.66 -33.32 13.09
C GLU A 993 8.17 -33.24 13.46
N LEU A 994 7.27 -33.21 12.48
CA LEU A 994 5.82 -33.28 12.69
C LEU A 994 5.41 -34.54 13.48
N LEU A 995 5.88 -35.72 13.05
CA LEU A 995 5.59 -36.99 13.73
C LEU A 995 6.13 -37.03 15.16
N LYS A 996 7.29 -36.43 15.40
CA LYS A 996 7.88 -36.32 16.74
C LYS A 996 7.03 -35.41 17.63
N GLN A 997 6.64 -34.24 17.15
CA GLN A 997 5.83 -33.29 17.91
C GLN A 997 4.43 -33.84 18.20
N TYR A 998 3.80 -34.53 17.24
CA TYR A 998 2.53 -35.23 17.48
C TYR A 998 2.65 -36.28 18.60
N LYS A 999 3.71 -37.09 18.61
CA LYS A 999 3.95 -38.07 19.68
C LYS A 999 4.16 -37.42 21.05
N GLU A 1000 4.81 -36.26 21.10
CA GLU A 1000 4.98 -35.47 22.33
C GLU A 1000 3.65 -34.89 22.82
N THR A 1001 2.83 -34.34 21.93
CA THR A 1001 1.49 -33.82 22.25
C THR A 1001 0.55 -34.94 22.71
N LYS A 1002 0.52 -36.10 22.02
CA LYS A 1002 -0.26 -37.28 22.41
C LYS A 1002 0.13 -37.78 23.82
N LYS A 1003 1.42 -37.77 24.16
CA LYS A 1003 1.91 -38.08 25.53
C LYS A 1003 1.46 -37.05 26.56
N MET A 1004 1.49 -35.75 26.23
CA MET A 1004 1.06 -34.68 27.13
C MET A 1004 -0.45 -34.75 27.41
N MET A 1005 -1.27 -34.98 26.37
CA MET A 1005 -2.72 -35.14 26.49
C MET A 1005 -3.09 -36.35 27.35
N LYS A 1006 -2.40 -37.48 27.17
CA LYS A 1006 -2.58 -38.68 28.01
C LYS A 1006 -2.22 -38.43 29.49
N MET A 1007 -1.28 -37.53 29.77
CA MET A 1007 -0.97 -37.11 31.15
C MET A 1007 -2.01 -36.14 31.75
N LEU A 1008 -2.69 -35.33 30.92
CA LEU A 1008 -3.75 -34.42 31.34
C LEU A 1008 -5.08 -35.14 31.59
N GLY A 1009 -5.44 -36.11 30.74
CA GLY A 1009 -6.68 -36.90 30.87
C GLY A 1009 -6.75 -37.84 32.08
N GLY A 1010 -5.65 -37.98 32.84
CA GLY A 1010 -5.56 -38.87 34.00
C GLY A 1010 -5.62 -38.19 35.38
N SER A 1011 -5.88 -36.89 35.46
CA SER A 1011 -5.87 -36.16 36.74
C SER A 1011 -6.95 -35.08 36.83
N GLU A 1012 -7.95 -35.32 37.70
CA GLU A 1012 -9.09 -34.42 37.95
C GLU A 1012 -8.74 -33.16 38.78
N ASP A 1013 -7.49 -32.98 39.22
CA ASP A 1013 -7.11 -31.92 40.17
C ASP A 1013 -6.00 -30.97 39.64
N PRO A 1014 -6.34 -29.73 39.28
CA PRO A 1014 -5.40 -28.72 38.74
C PRO A 1014 -4.23 -28.41 39.68
N THR A 1015 -4.41 -28.57 41.00
CA THR A 1015 -3.39 -28.21 42.00
C THR A 1015 -2.25 -29.22 42.10
N LYS A 1016 -2.52 -30.51 41.83
CA LYS A 1016 -1.48 -31.57 41.71
C LYS A 1016 -0.64 -31.41 40.44
N LEU A 1017 -1.22 -30.85 39.38
CA LEU A 1017 -0.54 -30.55 38.12
C LEU A 1017 0.54 -29.46 38.32
N MET A 1018 0.20 -28.36 39.00
CA MET A 1018 1.16 -27.28 39.31
C MET A 1018 2.33 -27.76 40.20
N LYS A 1019 2.09 -28.68 41.14
CA LYS A 1019 3.16 -29.27 41.98
C LYS A 1019 4.11 -30.16 41.19
N LYS A 1020 3.62 -30.94 40.22
CA LYS A 1020 4.46 -31.76 39.32
C LYS A 1020 5.26 -30.91 38.32
N PHE A 1021 4.70 -29.80 37.84
CA PHE A 1021 5.39 -28.88 36.91
C PHE A 1021 6.55 -28.13 37.56
N LYS A 1022 6.48 -27.80 38.86
CA LYS A 1022 7.61 -27.19 39.59
C LYS A 1022 8.84 -28.10 39.77
N GLY A 1023 8.67 -29.42 39.68
CA GLY A 1023 9.74 -30.40 39.94
C GLY A 1023 10.58 -30.79 38.72
N LYS A 1024 10.19 -30.41 37.49
CA LYS A 1024 10.85 -30.86 36.24
C LYS A 1024 11.05 -29.76 35.20
N MET A 1025 11.15 -28.48 35.59
CA MET A 1025 11.65 -27.47 34.66
C MET A 1025 13.18 -27.57 34.56
N PRO A 1026 13.77 -27.59 33.35
CA PRO A 1026 15.21 -27.39 33.18
C PRO A 1026 15.62 -26.03 33.77
N LYS A 1027 16.73 -25.98 34.51
CA LYS A 1027 17.32 -24.72 34.97
C LYS A 1027 17.67 -23.88 33.74
N GLY A 1028 16.91 -22.83 33.48
CA GLY A 1028 17.09 -21.96 32.32
C GLY A 1028 15.95 -20.98 32.03
N PHE A 1029 14.76 -21.17 32.64
CA PHE A 1029 13.60 -20.28 32.45
C PHE A 1029 13.30 -19.40 33.68
N GLY A 1030 14.33 -18.98 34.40
CA GLY A 1030 14.22 -18.02 35.49
C GLY A 1030 15.28 -16.94 35.38
N ALA A 1031 14.96 -15.86 34.67
CA ALA A 1031 15.48 -14.50 34.86
C ALA A 1031 14.62 -13.52 34.05
#